data_AF-A0AA42CLQ5-F1
#
_entry.id   AF-A0AA42CLQ5-F1
#
_cell.length_a   1.000
_cell.length_b   1.000
_cell.length_c   1.000
_cell.angle_alpha   90.00
_cell.angle_beta   90.00
_cell.angle_gamma   90.00
#
_symmetry.space_group_name_H-M   'P 1'
#
loop_
_entity.id
_entity.type
_entity.pdbx_description
1 polymer ?
#
loop_
_entity_poly.entity_id
_entity_poly.type
_entity_poly.pdbx_seq_one_letter_code
_entity_poly.pdbx_strand_id
1 'polypeptide(L)'
;MTPRGLFVRTGGERQAGYTRAQVLLHWSVAALVVGQYATIGAITRTHGMHMIGWKPSPADMVLHTVHNHPGLVHRELESAVVATFLHSQPPGKKASLADLRAMVGAGKPDAITLGKALGDWASRSWYLDEAELASAPERPDGTKDLPKTWRLGDQPNLKQMHDDARQLRVGEPADDDKLLDLVRNDAKLKATAGPGTKFHMLPASAGDVADDGEFHFAVLGPTAAAESGKPSAEAVRYIDQTTGSDKPRVNRNALVLGVPSSVGIAAARDRIRDFLAWQEVKALLSGHPQEAVRTAKLQASLKSSEDAMKQAVRQAWCIGVATAEDDSIKAFKVTVEDAKTLFQCIKDDKDSRIQETALDPDLILPGSSYDIWRSDEPTQRVKTLVGAFFERSKLPKMLRRKELLDTVANGAEQGRFVLRLTRPDGSARTWWKKRSDETAMAEANLEAVQLESAELEAVDVALLRPGVLPALDFGAGVKVSALLAYFAGGNVVDVKQNVDGVEYPEHVVIPKSAEASILSAVSSAVKEGVLWLTNGPMSFCGEEPPAGAVSKTAVLRMPPSPVALTALTPEELPDAWSDGETTALSIWNAASERFAPPGVTLPWKSISTTITNALNSRYIVTAPGGAVSWPCEAHSAASVSFLLPNAAESEPASPGPGARDSSFQEPASATMDATVAMAVLDSAALSMLADAIADVQGAVAGYGVPLNFRVTVEAAGLPPAGREMLRAELAKAVKAFKTAI
;
A
#
# COMPACT_ATOMS: atom_id res chain seq x y z
N MET A 1 73.07 -33.99 4.19
CA MET A 1 73.08 -35.28 3.47
C MET A 1 72.26 -35.11 2.20
N THR A 2 72.81 -35.57 1.09
CA THR A 2 72.28 -35.62 -0.28
C THR A 2 70.85 -36.15 -0.39
N PRO A 3 70.13 -35.74 -1.44
CA PRO A 3 69.26 -36.64 -2.17
C PRO A 3 69.81 -36.91 -3.58
N ARG A 4 70.25 -38.16 -3.80
CA ARG A 4 69.96 -38.91 -5.02
C ARG A 4 68.42 -38.98 -5.11
N GLY A 5 67.72 -38.90 -6.22
CA GLY A 5 68.04 -38.86 -7.63
C GLY A 5 66.75 -39.28 -8.33
N LEU A 6 66.35 -38.56 -9.38
CA LEU A 6 65.42 -39.12 -10.37
C LEU A 6 65.84 -38.58 -11.73
N PHE A 7 66.57 -39.43 -12.45
CA PHE A 7 66.72 -39.32 -13.89
C PHE A 7 65.36 -39.57 -14.53
N VAL A 8 64.87 -38.61 -15.30
CA VAL A 8 64.11 -38.89 -16.51
C VAL A 8 64.79 -38.12 -17.63
N ARG A 9 65.41 -38.88 -18.54
CA ARG A 9 65.93 -38.38 -19.81
C ARG A 9 64.97 -38.87 -20.88
N THR A 10 64.12 -38.00 -21.40
CA THR A 10 63.40 -38.24 -22.65
C THR A 10 63.14 -36.90 -23.36
N GLY A 11 63.60 -36.80 -24.60
CA GLY A 11 63.18 -35.76 -25.55
C GLY A 11 64.17 -34.63 -25.68
N GLY A 12 64.86 -34.58 -26.83
CA GLY A 12 65.73 -33.46 -27.17
C GLY A 12 64.93 -32.18 -27.37
N GLU A 13 64.95 -31.29 -26.38
CA GLU A 13 64.64 -29.88 -26.61
C GLU A 13 65.84 -29.26 -27.31
N ARG A 14 65.72 -29.12 -28.64
CA ARG A 14 66.54 -28.14 -29.38
C ARG A 14 66.40 -26.83 -28.60
N GLN A 15 67.53 -26.20 -28.24
CA GLN A 15 67.54 -24.79 -27.85
C GLN A 15 66.59 -24.07 -28.81
N ALA A 16 65.50 -23.50 -28.29
CA ALA A 16 64.52 -22.80 -29.11
C ALA A 16 65.28 -21.70 -29.85
N GLY A 17 65.60 -21.95 -31.12
CA GLY A 17 66.35 -21.02 -31.95
C GLY A 17 65.59 -19.71 -32.02
N TYR A 18 66.32 -18.60 -32.05
CA TYR A 18 65.70 -17.29 -32.16
C TYR A 18 64.66 -17.29 -33.26
N THR A 19 63.45 -16.85 -32.93
CA THR A 19 62.39 -16.73 -33.92
C THR A 19 62.84 -15.77 -35.01
N ARG A 20 62.29 -15.91 -36.23
CA ARG A 20 62.61 -14.98 -37.33
C ARG A 20 62.38 -13.51 -36.92
N ALA A 21 61.39 -13.26 -36.06
CA ALA A 21 61.14 -11.94 -35.50
C ALA A 21 62.29 -11.44 -34.60
N GLN A 22 62.84 -12.29 -33.73
CA GLN A 22 63.98 -11.95 -32.88
C GLN A 22 65.25 -11.70 -33.69
N VAL A 23 65.51 -12.50 -34.73
CA VAL A 23 66.65 -12.31 -35.64
C VAL A 23 66.50 -10.99 -36.43
N LEU A 24 65.31 -10.72 -36.97
CA LEU A 24 65.03 -9.47 -37.67
C LEU A 24 65.16 -8.25 -36.75
N LEU A 25 64.66 -8.33 -35.52
CA LEU A 25 64.79 -7.28 -34.53
C LEU A 25 66.26 -7.01 -34.18
N HIS A 26 67.05 -8.06 -33.94
CA HIS A 26 68.48 -7.94 -33.63
C HIS A 26 69.25 -7.21 -34.75
N TRP A 27 69.05 -7.61 -36.00
CA TRP A 27 69.71 -6.96 -37.14
C TRP A 27 69.20 -5.54 -37.40
N SER A 28 67.94 -5.27 -37.09
CA SER A 28 67.38 -3.91 -37.18
C SER A 28 68.04 -2.98 -36.15
N VAL A 29 68.28 -3.45 -34.93
CA VAL A 29 69.02 -2.71 -33.89
C VAL A 29 70.47 -2.51 -34.31
N ALA A 30 71.15 -3.52 -34.84
CA ALA A 30 72.51 -3.39 -35.35
C ALA A 30 72.63 -2.34 -36.47
N ALA A 31 71.68 -2.35 -37.42
CA ALA A 31 71.61 -1.35 -38.49
C ALA A 31 71.36 0.07 -37.94
N LEU A 32 70.51 0.21 -36.93
CA LEU A 32 70.26 1.48 -36.25
C LEU A 32 71.53 2.02 -35.57
N VAL A 33 72.30 1.18 -34.87
CA VAL A 33 73.56 1.58 -34.23
C VAL A 33 74.58 2.07 -35.26
N VAL A 34 74.72 1.38 -36.40
CA VAL A 34 75.60 1.81 -37.49
C VAL A 34 75.15 3.16 -38.07
N GLY A 35 73.85 3.33 -38.30
CA GLY A 35 73.28 4.59 -38.76
C GLY A 35 73.51 5.75 -37.79
N GLN A 36 73.35 5.52 -36.49
CA GLN A 36 73.61 6.49 -35.43
C GLN A 36 75.10 6.89 -35.40
N TYR A 37 76.00 5.91 -35.43
CA TYR A 37 77.44 6.18 -35.43
C TYR A 37 77.89 6.95 -36.67
N ALA A 38 77.37 6.62 -37.86
CA ALA A 38 77.72 7.30 -39.10
C ALA A 38 77.24 8.77 -39.16
N THR A 39 76.20 9.11 -38.41
CA THR A 39 75.54 10.42 -38.46
C THR A 39 75.90 11.33 -37.27
N ILE A 40 76.54 10.81 -36.22
CA ILE A 40 76.84 11.56 -34.97
C ILE A 40 77.65 12.84 -35.19
N GLY A 41 78.63 12.81 -36.11
CA GLY A 41 79.48 13.96 -36.39
C GLY A 41 78.73 15.15 -37.01
N ALA A 42 77.55 14.92 -37.59
CA ALA A 42 76.69 15.97 -38.12
C ALA A 42 76.07 16.84 -37.01
N ILE A 43 75.91 16.32 -35.79
CA ILE A 43 75.46 17.12 -34.63
C ILE A 43 76.45 18.25 -34.36
N THR A 44 77.72 17.91 -34.17
CA THR A 44 78.74 18.89 -33.79
C THR A 44 78.91 19.96 -34.87
N ARG A 45 78.88 19.56 -36.15
CA ARG A 45 78.99 20.50 -37.28
C ARG A 45 77.76 21.41 -37.42
N THR A 46 76.56 20.86 -37.25
CA THR A 46 75.32 21.65 -37.36
C THR A 46 75.16 22.64 -36.20
N HIS A 47 75.35 22.20 -34.95
CA HIS A 47 75.24 23.09 -33.79
C HIS A 47 76.38 24.10 -33.71
N GLY A 48 77.62 23.70 -34.07
CA GLY A 48 78.78 24.59 -34.09
C GLY A 48 78.62 25.76 -35.07
N MET A 49 78.08 25.52 -36.27
CA MET A 49 77.81 26.56 -37.26
C MET A 49 76.70 27.52 -36.83
N HIS A 50 75.65 27.01 -36.19
CA HIS A 50 74.56 27.85 -35.68
C HIS A 50 75.03 28.83 -34.60
N MET A 51 75.93 28.41 -33.70
CA MET A 51 76.45 29.24 -32.60
C MET A 51 77.30 30.44 -33.09
N ILE A 52 77.86 30.35 -34.29
CA ILE A 52 78.61 31.43 -34.94
C ILE A 52 77.77 32.19 -35.99
N GLY A 53 76.46 31.96 -36.02
CA GLY A 53 75.49 32.66 -36.89
C GLY A 53 75.51 32.22 -38.36
N TRP A 54 76.15 31.10 -38.69
CA TRP A 54 76.28 30.60 -40.05
C TRP A 54 75.28 29.47 -40.33
N LYS A 55 74.79 29.39 -41.58
CA LYS A 55 73.86 28.33 -41.98
C LYS A 55 74.62 27.00 -42.15
N PRO A 56 74.17 25.91 -41.49
CA PRO A 56 74.75 24.58 -41.68
C PRO A 56 74.61 24.07 -43.12
N SER A 57 75.47 23.13 -43.51
CA SER A 57 75.36 22.50 -44.83
C SER A 57 74.05 21.71 -44.96
N PRO A 58 73.39 21.70 -46.13
CA PRO A 58 72.18 20.91 -46.33
C PRO A 58 72.38 19.40 -46.07
N ALA A 59 73.57 18.87 -46.35
CA ALA A 59 73.91 17.49 -46.10
C ALA A 59 74.04 17.19 -44.60
N ASP A 60 74.67 18.08 -43.83
CA ASP A 60 74.74 17.95 -42.37
C ASP A 60 73.36 18.11 -41.73
N MET A 61 72.48 18.94 -42.28
CA MET A 61 71.08 19.04 -41.84
C MET A 61 70.32 17.72 -42.04
N VAL A 62 70.53 17.04 -43.18
CA VAL A 62 69.91 15.73 -43.45
C VAL A 62 70.49 14.66 -42.52
N LEU A 63 71.82 14.59 -42.37
CA LEU A 63 72.47 13.62 -41.48
C LEU A 63 72.10 13.85 -40.01
N HIS A 64 72.01 15.11 -39.57
CA HIS A 64 71.52 15.49 -38.25
C HIS A 64 70.08 15.06 -38.03
N THR A 65 69.22 15.24 -39.04
CA THR A 65 67.84 14.78 -39.00
C THR A 65 67.78 13.26 -38.89
N VAL A 66 68.53 12.51 -39.71
CA VAL A 66 68.60 11.04 -39.67
C VAL A 66 69.16 10.54 -38.33
N HIS A 67 70.11 11.24 -37.73
CA HIS A 67 70.64 10.92 -36.41
C HIS A 67 69.59 11.08 -35.31
N ASN A 68 68.86 12.20 -35.31
CA ASN A 68 67.90 12.48 -34.24
C ASN A 68 66.58 11.70 -34.40
N HIS A 69 66.23 11.31 -35.63
CA HIS A 69 64.93 10.71 -35.94
C HIS A 69 64.59 9.46 -35.10
N PRO A 70 65.48 8.47 -34.92
CA PRO A 70 65.18 7.26 -34.14
C PRO A 70 65.07 7.50 -32.62
N GLY A 71 65.60 8.62 -32.11
CA GLY A 71 65.57 8.97 -30.69
C GLY A 71 64.37 9.83 -30.28
N LEU A 72 63.68 10.45 -31.25
CA LEU A 72 62.59 11.42 -31.03
C LEU A 72 61.22 10.91 -31.48
N VAL A 73 61.15 10.04 -32.49
CA VAL A 73 59.88 9.43 -32.96
C VAL A 73 59.35 8.45 -31.91
N HIS A 74 58.04 8.49 -31.65
CA HIS A 74 57.33 7.75 -30.59
C HIS A 74 57.66 8.17 -29.15
N ARG A 75 58.35 9.31 -28.96
CA ARG A 75 58.69 9.90 -27.65
C ARG A 75 58.21 11.34 -27.52
N GLU A 76 57.17 11.67 -28.26
CA GLU A 76 56.66 13.03 -28.40
C GLU A 76 56.14 13.58 -27.08
N LEU A 77 55.53 12.73 -26.25
CA LEU A 77 55.01 13.13 -24.96
C LEU A 77 56.14 13.36 -23.95
N GLU A 78 57.15 12.50 -23.92
CA GLU A 78 58.34 12.67 -23.09
C GLU A 78 59.09 13.95 -23.48
N SER A 79 59.16 14.23 -24.78
CA SER A 79 59.74 15.47 -25.30
C SER A 79 58.95 16.70 -24.84
N ALA A 80 57.61 16.62 -24.82
CA ALA A 80 56.74 17.70 -24.30
C ALA A 80 56.90 17.90 -22.78
N VAL A 81 57.06 16.82 -22.01
CA VAL A 81 57.35 16.85 -20.56
C VAL A 81 58.68 17.54 -20.30
N VAL A 82 59.75 17.11 -20.98
CA VAL A 82 61.09 17.70 -20.85
C VAL A 82 61.09 19.16 -21.29
N ALA A 83 60.40 19.50 -22.39
CA ALA A 83 60.26 20.88 -22.83
C ALA A 83 59.57 21.72 -21.76
N THR A 84 58.46 21.23 -21.19
CA THR A 84 57.76 21.95 -20.11
C THR A 84 58.63 22.11 -18.87
N PHE A 85 59.41 21.08 -18.51
CA PHE A 85 60.39 21.18 -17.42
C PHE A 85 61.42 22.27 -17.68
N LEU A 86 62.10 22.24 -18.84
CA LEU A 86 63.13 23.22 -19.20
C LEU A 86 62.58 24.65 -19.26
N HIS A 87 61.39 24.82 -19.84
CA HIS A 87 60.72 26.12 -19.91
C HIS A 87 60.20 26.62 -18.57
N SER A 88 60.09 25.75 -17.55
CA SER A 88 59.72 26.16 -16.19
C SER A 88 60.93 26.63 -15.38
N GLN A 89 62.15 26.62 -15.96
CA GLN A 89 63.38 27.03 -15.30
C GLN A 89 63.94 28.34 -15.89
N PRO A 90 64.34 29.33 -15.05
CA PRO A 90 64.17 29.39 -13.60
C PRO A 90 62.69 29.56 -13.19
N PRO A 91 62.34 29.35 -11.90
CA PRO A 91 60.96 29.44 -11.41
C PRO A 91 60.24 30.72 -11.86
N GLY A 92 58.97 30.57 -12.29
CA GLY A 92 58.15 31.66 -12.83
C GLY A 92 58.13 31.75 -14.36
N LYS A 93 58.95 30.97 -15.07
CA LYS A 93 58.87 30.80 -16.54
C LYS A 93 57.81 29.76 -16.92
N LYS A 94 57.34 29.82 -18.18
CA LYS A 94 56.33 28.91 -18.74
C LYS A 94 56.51 28.71 -20.23
N ALA A 95 56.07 27.56 -20.74
CA ALA A 95 55.99 27.29 -22.18
C ALA A 95 54.61 27.69 -22.70
N SER A 96 54.54 28.24 -23.91
CA SER A 96 53.28 28.27 -24.66
C SER A 96 53.01 26.93 -25.33
N LEU A 97 51.75 26.64 -25.66
CA LEU A 97 51.40 25.47 -26.46
C LEU A 97 52.12 25.45 -27.83
N ALA A 98 52.43 26.62 -28.39
CA ALA A 98 53.21 26.74 -29.61
C ALA A 98 54.67 26.29 -29.41
N ASP A 99 55.28 26.65 -28.28
CA ASP A 99 56.65 26.23 -27.94
C ASP A 99 56.72 24.71 -27.78
N LEU A 100 55.75 24.11 -27.10
CA LEU A 100 55.69 22.64 -26.97
C LEU A 100 55.52 21.95 -28.33
N ARG A 101 54.64 22.45 -29.20
CA ARG A 101 54.46 21.90 -30.55
C ARG A 101 55.72 22.04 -31.40
N ALA A 102 56.44 23.15 -31.28
CA ALA A 102 57.70 23.37 -31.99
C ALA A 102 58.78 22.37 -31.53
N MET A 103 58.91 22.16 -30.22
CA MET A 103 59.90 21.23 -29.64
C MET A 103 59.64 19.76 -29.99
N VAL A 104 58.36 19.41 -30.18
CA VAL A 104 57.94 18.04 -30.53
C VAL A 104 57.86 17.84 -32.06
N GLY A 105 57.93 18.92 -32.84
CA GLY A 105 57.70 18.92 -34.30
C GLY A 105 58.70 18.09 -35.12
N ALA A 106 59.88 17.77 -34.59
CA ALA A 106 60.88 16.94 -35.26
C ALA A 106 60.38 15.51 -35.53
N GLY A 107 59.48 14.97 -34.69
CA GLY A 107 58.82 13.68 -34.88
C GLY A 107 57.68 13.71 -35.91
N LYS A 108 57.29 14.91 -36.40
CA LYS A 108 56.11 15.14 -37.25
C LYS A 108 54.86 14.39 -36.75
N PRO A 109 54.50 14.51 -35.46
CA PRO A 109 53.34 13.79 -34.95
C PRO A 109 52.05 14.27 -35.60
N ASP A 110 51.10 13.36 -35.71
CA ASP A 110 49.73 13.72 -36.05
C ASP A 110 49.17 14.69 -35.00
N ALA A 111 48.67 15.84 -35.47
CA ALA A 111 48.27 16.94 -34.60
C ALA A 111 47.09 16.58 -33.68
N ILE A 112 46.18 15.74 -34.16
CA ILE A 112 45.01 15.29 -33.39
C ILE A 112 45.46 14.33 -32.28
N THR A 113 46.31 13.35 -32.63
CA THR A 113 46.83 12.35 -31.70
C THR A 113 47.71 12.99 -30.63
N LEU A 114 48.63 13.89 -31.02
CA LEU A 114 49.42 14.66 -30.07
C LEU A 114 48.53 15.52 -29.16
N GLY A 115 47.49 16.15 -29.74
CA GLY A 115 46.55 16.95 -28.96
C GLY A 115 45.81 16.12 -27.90
N LYS A 116 45.36 14.91 -28.25
CA LYS A 116 44.75 13.97 -27.29
C LYS A 116 45.76 13.56 -26.21
N ALA A 117 46.98 13.18 -26.60
CA ALA A 117 48.03 12.77 -25.67
C ALA A 117 48.42 13.88 -24.67
N LEU A 118 48.54 15.12 -25.14
CA LEU A 118 48.79 16.28 -24.29
C LEU A 118 47.61 16.54 -23.34
N GLY A 119 46.37 16.43 -23.82
CA GLY A 119 45.18 16.56 -22.98
C GLY A 119 45.11 15.48 -21.90
N ASP A 120 45.40 14.24 -22.27
CA ASP A 120 45.47 13.12 -21.33
C ASP A 120 46.56 13.34 -20.28
N TRP A 121 47.75 13.80 -20.68
CA TRP A 121 48.81 14.15 -19.75
C TRP A 121 48.40 15.31 -18.82
N ALA A 122 47.80 16.38 -19.34
CA ALA A 122 47.31 17.51 -18.56
C ALA A 122 46.30 17.05 -17.47
N SER A 123 45.38 16.16 -17.81
CA SER A 123 44.40 15.61 -16.86
C SER A 123 45.02 14.66 -15.83
N ARG A 124 46.15 14.03 -16.17
CA ARG A 124 46.76 12.99 -15.36
C ARG A 124 47.90 13.48 -14.46
N SER A 125 48.57 14.55 -14.85
CA SER A 125 49.82 15.02 -14.27
C SER A 125 49.71 15.40 -12.80
N TRP A 126 50.74 15.04 -12.04
CA TRP A 126 50.94 15.40 -10.63
C TRP A 126 51.80 16.66 -10.47
N TYR A 127 52.43 17.11 -11.56
CA TYR A 127 53.47 18.14 -11.52
C TYR A 127 53.09 19.41 -12.27
N LEU A 128 52.07 19.37 -13.12
CA LEU A 128 51.62 20.55 -13.86
C LEU A 128 50.88 21.52 -12.93
N ASP A 129 51.12 22.80 -13.17
CA ASP A 129 50.54 23.92 -12.45
C ASP A 129 49.02 24.02 -12.65
N GLU A 130 48.27 24.13 -11.55
CA GLU A 130 46.81 24.05 -11.60
C GLU A 130 46.14 25.30 -12.17
N ALA A 131 46.74 26.48 -11.99
CA ALA A 131 46.21 27.71 -12.55
C ALA A 131 46.33 27.70 -14.07
N GLU A 132 47.48 27.25 -14.57
CA GLU A 132 47.71 27.13 -16.02
C GLU A 132 46.81 26.03 -16.64
N LEU A 133 46.63 24.89 -15.96
CA LEU A 133 45.67 23.85 -16.38
C LEU A 133 44.22 24.35 -16.39
N ALA A 134 43.82 25.15 -15.38
CA ALA A 134 42.47 25.67 -15.28
C ALA A 134 42.15 26.71 -16.37
N SER A 135 43.17 27.42 -16.86
CA SER A 135 43.07 28.45 -17.90
C SER A 135 42.74 27.94 -19.31
N ALA A 136 42.73 26.61 -19.49
CA ALA A 136 42.36 25.98 -20.75
C ALA A 136 40.93 26.39 -21.17
N PRO A 137 40.73 26.87 -22.42
CA PRO A 137 39.43 27.34 -22.86
C PRO A 137 38.44 26.17 -22.95
N GLU A 138 37.20 26.42 -22.53
CA GLU A 138 36.10 25.48 -22.73
C GLU A 138 35.67 25.47 -24.19
N ARG A 139 35.47 24.26 -24.72
CA ARG A 139 34.90 24.04 -26.03
C ARG A 139 33.37 24.11 -25.96
N PRO A 140 32.68 24.32 -27.09
CA PRO A 140 31.21 24.37 -27.13
C PRO A 140 30.51 23.10 -26.60
N ASP A 141 31.21 21.97 -26.58
CA ASP A 141 30.73 20.68 -26.06
C ASP A 141 30.96 20.50 -24.55
N GLY A 142 31.48 21.52 -23.86
CA GLY A 142 31.78 21.50 -22.43
C GLY A 142 33.11 20.83 -22.07
N THR A 143 33.88 20.32 -23.04
CA THR A 143 35.22 19.78 -22.79
C THR A 143 36.27 20.90 -22.74
N LYS A 144 37.35 20.71 -21.98
CA LYS A 144 38.47 21.66 -22.00
C LYS A 144 39.38 21.38 -23.19
N ASP A 145 39.78 22.43 -23.89
CA ASP A 145 40.86 22.34 -24.87
C ASP A 145 42.23 22.21 -24.17
N LEU A 146 43.31 22.21 -24.94
CA LEU A 146 44.65 22.24 -24.37
C LEU A 146 44.92 23.57 -23.64
N PRO A 147 45.60 23.53 -22.49
CA PRO A 147 46.17 24.73 -21.87
C PRO A 147 46.99 25.54 -22.89
N LYS A 148 46.79 26.85 -22.89
CA LYS A 148 47.59 27.75 -23.74
C LYS A 148 49.02 27.86 -23.23
N THR A 149 49.20 27.63 -21.94
CA THR A 149 50.45 27.76 -21.20
C THR A 149 50.66 26.53 -20.33
N TRP A 150 51.92 26.11 -20.22
CA TRP A 150 52.34 24.89 -19.56
C TRP A 150 53.52 25.21 -18.65
N ARG A 151 53.40 24.77 -17.40
CA ARG A 151 54.39 25.02 -16.35
C ARG A 151 54.36 23.88 -15.34
N LEU A 152 55.53 23.53 -14.81
CA LEU A 152 55.61 22.71 -13.61
C LEU A 152 55.38 23.59 -12.37
N GLY A 153 54.45 23.18 -11.51
CA GLY A 153 54.19 23.86 -10.25
C GLY A 153 55.40 23.80 -9.32
N ASP A 154 55.56 24.83 -8.48
CA ASP A 154 56.54 24.88 -7.39
C ASP A 154 56.03 24.19 -6.11
N GLN A 155 54.73 23.88 -6.07
CA GLN A 155 54.06 23.11 -5.03
C GLN A 155 53.41 21.85 -5.62
N PRO A 156 53.26 20.76 -4.84
CA PRO A 156 52.45 19.62 -5.23
C PRO A 156 51.04 20.06 -5.63
N ASN A 157 50.52 19.57 -6.76
CA ASN A 157 49.16 19.90 -7.17
C ASN A 157 48.12 19.10 -6.35
N LEU A 158 46.85 19.49 -6.38
CA LEU A 158 45.81 18.83 -5.57
C LEU A 158 45.69 17.33 -5.84
N LYS A 159 46.01 16.87 -7.06
CA LYS A 159 45.96 15.46 -7.41
C LYS A 159 47.07 14.67 -6.74
N GLN A 160 48.30 15.21 -6.75
CA GLN A 160 49.42 14.63 -6.02
C GLN A 160 49.12 14.58 -4.51
N MET A 161 48.65 15.71 -3.95
CA MET A 161 48.32 15.79 -2.53
C MET A 161 47.22 14.78 -2.12
N HIS A 162 46.22 14.58 -2.99
CA HIS A 162 45.15 13.61 -2.76
C HIS A 162 45.66 12.17 -2.80
N ASP A 163 46.49 11.82 -3.78
CA ASP A 163 47.07 10.48 -3.86
C ASP A 163 47.97 10.20 -2.64
N ASP A 164 48.84 11.14 -2.26
CA ASP A 164 49.67 11.06 -1.05
C ASP A 164 48.81 10.90 0.22
N ALA A 165 47.73 11.68 0.35
CA ALA A 165 46.81 11.56 1.47
C ALA A 165 46.10 10.21 1.50
N ARG A 166 45.64 9.73 0.34
CA ARG A 166 44.94 8.45 0.19
C ARG A 166 45.84 7.26 0.53
N GLN A 167 47.14 7.33 0.22
CA GLN A 167 48.09 6.24 0.48
C GLN A 167 48.68 6.28 1.89
N LEU A 168 48.99 7.46 2.42
CA LEU A 168 49.83 7.61 3.61
C LEU A 168 49.08 8.06 4.87
N ARG A 169 47.86 8.60 4.72
CA ARG A 169 47.17 9.33 5.81
C ARG A 169 45.77 8.80 6.13
N VAL A 170 45.15 8.06 5.23
CA VAL A 170 43.85 7.40 5.45
C VAL A 170 44.04 5.90 5.60
N GLY A 171 43.45 5.29 6.64
CA GLY A 171 43.56 3.87 6.95
C GLY A 171 42.21 3.17 7.16
N GLU A 172 42.20 1.84 7.10
CA GLU A 172 40.98 1.01 7.14
C GLU A 172 40.05 1.25 8.34
N PRO A 173 40.54 1.46 9.59
CA PRO A 173 39.66 1.72 10.72
C PRO A 173 38.79 2.98 10.55
N ALA A 174 39.35 4.03 9.94
CA ALA A 174 38.61 5.26 9.66
C ALA A 174 37.55 5.06 8.57
N ASP A 175 37.79 4.12 7.64
CA ASP A 175 36.84 3.78 6.58
C ASP A 175 35.60 3.10 7.15
N ASP A 176 35.78 2.14 8.07
CA ASP A 176 34.68 1.37 8.66
C ASP A 176 33.83 2.19 9.63
N ASP A 177 34.43 3.03 10.47
CA ASP A 177 33.70 3.96 11.33
C ASP A 177 32.84 4.93 10.49
N LYS A 178 33.43 5.51 9.44
CA LYS A 178 32.72 6.42 8.53
C LYS A 178 31.61 5.70 7.77
N LEU A 179 31.85 4.46 7.34
CA LEU A 179 30.85 3.62 6.66
C LEU A 179 29.65 3.39 7.56
N LEU A 180 29.86 2.94 8.80
CA LEU A 180 28.79 2.71 9.76
C LEU A 180 28.02 4.00 10.06
N ASP A 181 28.70 5.13 10.21
CA ASP A 181 28.06 6.42 10.42
C ASP A 181 27.19 6.86 9.22
N LEU A 182 27.64 6.62 7.99
CA LEU A 182 26.85 6.92 6.79
C LEU A 182 25.62 6.02 6.71
N VAL A 183 25.76 4.72 6.94
CA VAL A 183 24.65 3.77 6.94
C VAL A 183 23.63 4.14 8.01
N ARG A 184 24.12 4.40 9.24
CA ARG A 184 23.28 4.86 10.35
C ARG A 184 22.56 6.13 10.05
N ASN A 185 23.03 7.00 9.15
CA ASN A 185 22.41 8.32 8.91
C ASN A 185 21.73 8.45 7.55
N ASP A 186 21.78 7.40 6.72
CA ASP A 186 21.16 7.44 5.41
C ASP A 186 19.64 7.27 5.50
N ALA A 187 18.89 8.28 5.03
CA ALA A 187 17.43 8.27 5.08
C ALA A 187 16.80 7.11 4.27
N LYS A 188 17.42 6.66 3.18
CA LYS A 188 16.87 5.61 2.31
C LYS A 188 17.12 4.21 2.88
N LEU A 189 18.15 4.06 3.72
CA LEU A 189 18.41 2.85 4.50
C LEU A 189 17.63 2.83 5.83
N LYS A 190 17.47 3.99 6.49
CA LYS A 190 16.75 4.16 7.78
C LYS A 190 15.23 4.15 7.68
N ALA A 191 14.68 4.48 6.51
CA ALA A 191 13.24 4.71 6.41
C ALA A 191 12.46 3.50 6.91
N THR A 192 11.57 3.75 7.88
CA THR A 192 10.68 2.74 8.43
C THR A 192 9.92 2.06 7.30
N ALA A 193 9.95 0.74 7.33
CA ALA A 193 9.36 -0.17 6.37
C ALA A 193 7.82 -0.12 6.39
N GLY A 194 7.20 1.01 6.04
CA GLY A 194 5.74 1.18 6.05
C GLY A 194 5.05 0.91 7.41
N PRO A 195 3.72 1.05 7.48
CA PRO A 195 2.95 0.68 8.67
C PRO A 195 3.05 -0.83 8.94
N GLY A 196 3.29 -1.20 10.21
CA GLY A 196 3.27 -2.60 10.68
C GLY A 196 4.60 -3.37 10.61
N THR A 197 5.69 -2.75 10.16
CA THR A 197 7.03 -3.34 10.27
C THR A 197 7.82 -2.77 11.45
N LYS A 198 8.42 -3.64 12.25
CA LYS A 198 9.42 -3.27 13.25
C LYS A 198 10.79 -3.15 12.59
N PHE A 199 11.34 -1.94 12.58
CA PHE A 199 12.61 -1.64 11.93
C PHE A 199 13.80 -1.73 12.90
N HIS A 200 14.89 -2.36 12.47
CA HIS A 200 16.12 -2.54 13.23
C HIS A 200 17.32 -2.05 12.42
N MET A 201 17.95 -0.95 12.85
CA MET A 201 19.13 -0.40 12.19
C MET A 201 20.40 -0.88 12.88
N LEU A 202 21.23 -1.64 12.17
CA LEU A 202 22.52 -2.17 12.64
C LEU A 202 22.42 -2.78 14.06
N PRO A 203 21.52 -3.77 14.27
CA PRO A 203 21.48 -4.49 15.54
C PRO A 203 22.87 -5.06 15.87
N ALA A 204 23.22 -5.07 17.16
CA ALA A 204 24.50 -5.58 17.62
C ALA A 204 24.52 -7.12 17.63
N SER A 205 23.36 -7.75 17.83
CA SER A 205 23.19 -9.18 17.83
C SER A 205 21.82 -9.62 17.30
N ALA A 206 21.70 -10.90 16.95
CA ALA A 206 20.42 -11.50 16.56
C ALA A 206 19.34 -11.38 17.66
N GLY A 207 19.74 -11.25 18.93
CA GLY A 207 18.84 -11.10 20.07
C GLY A 207 18.18 -9.73 20.16
N ASP A 208 18.73 -8.72 19.47
CA ASP A 208 18.14 -7.37 19.42
C ASP A 208 16.90 -7.33 18.52
N VAL A 209 16.74 -8.34 17.66
CA VAL A 209 15.56 -8.53 16.80
C VAL A 209 14.62 -9.53 17.47
N ALA A 210 13.53 -9.02 18.03
CA ALA A 210 12.53 -9.82 18.76
C ALA A 210 11.95 -10.96 17.89
N ASP A 211 11.42 -11.99 18.57
CA ASP A 211 10.77 -13.16 17.97
C ASP A 211 9.30 -13.23 18.45
N ASP A 212 8.56 -12.14 18.21
CA ASP A 212 7.23 -11.91 18.79
C ASP A 212 6.07 -12.10 17.79
N GLY A 213 6.38 -12.62 16.60
CA GLY A 213 5.40 -12.84 15.54
C GLY A 213 4.81 -11.54 14.97
N GLU A 214 5.50 -10.42 15.10
CA GLU A 214 5.31 -9.24 14.24
C GLU A 214 6.32 -9.26 13.10
N PHE A 215 6.10 -8.47 12.05
CA PHE A 215 7.05 -8.42 10.93
C PHE A 215 8.25 -7.51 11.25
N HIS A 216 9.46 -8.02 11.01
CA HIS A 216 10.72 -7.36 11.29
C HIS A 216 11.53 -7.13 10.01
N PHE A 217 12.05 -5.92 9.86
CA PHE A 217 13.06 -5.60 8.85
C PHE A 217 14.32 -5.10 9.54
N ALA A 218 15.45 -5.76 9.28
CA ALA A 218 16.73 -5.39 9.86
C ALA A 218 17.77 -5.06 8.79
N VAL A 219 18.43 -3.90 8.92
CA VAL A 219 19.58 -3.54 8.08
C VAL A 219 20.85 -3.93 8.82
N LEU A 220 21.60 -4.88 8.27
CA LEU A 220 22.83 -5.40 8.91
C LEU A 220 24.08 -4.67 8.41
N GLY A 221 25.14 -4.77 9.21
CA GLY A 221 26.43 -4.15 8.94
C GLY A 221 27.30 -4.95 7.94
N PRO A 222 28.53 -4.47 7.69
CA PRO A 222 29.42 -5.06 6.69
C PRO A 222 29.83 -6.52 6.95
N THR A 223 29.78 -6.99 8.20
CA THR A 223 30.06 -8.38 8.56
C THR A 223 29.03 -9.36 7.99
N ALA A 224 27.84 -8.87 7.63
CA ALA A 224 26.78 -9.66 7.01
C ALA A 224 26.83 -9.66 5.47
N ALA A 225 27.89 -9.14 4.86
CA ALA A 225 28.04 -9.05 3.41
C ALA A 225 27.75 -10.38 2.69
N ALA A 226 26.86 -10.35 1.70
CA ALA A 226 26.39 -11.54 0.99
C ALA A 226 26.49 -11.39 -0.53
N GLU A 227 26.37 -12.51 -1.24
CA GLU A 227 26.18 -12.53 -2.69
C GLU A 227 24.78 -13.05 -3.02
N SER A 228 24.29 -12.74 -4.22
CA SER A 228 23.03 -13.33 -4.69
C SER A 228 23.13 -14.85 -4.70
N GLY A 229 22.16 -15.53 -4.09
CA GLY A 229 22.13 -16.98 -3.87
C GLY A 229 23.03 -17.50 -2.75
N LYS A 230 23.84 -16.65 -2.10
CA LYS A 230 24.79 -17.07 -1.05
C LYS A 230 24.69 -16.13 0.17
N PRO A 231 23.81 -16.44 1.13
CA PRO A 231 23.75 -15.68 2.37
C PRO A 231 25.03 -15.86 3.18
N SER A 232 25.39 -14.84 3.96
CA SER A 232 26.52 -14.90 4.89
C SER A 232 26.15 -15.67 6.15
N ALA A 233 27.15 -16.23 6.85
CA ALA A 233 26.94 -16.91 8.13
C ALA A 233 26.30 -15.98 9.18
N GLU A 234 26.65 -14.70 9.15
CA GLU A 234 26.06 -13.69 10.03
C GLU A 234 24.58 -13.43 9.69
N ALA A 235 24.23 -13.28 8.41
CA ALA A 235 22.83 -13.10 8.02
C ALA A 235 21.98 -14.34 8.34
N VAL A 236 22.52 -15.54 8.13
CA VAL A 236 21.89 -16.81 8.51
C VAL A 236 21.63 -16.86 10.01
N ARG A 237 22.60 -16.44 10.83
CA ARG A 237 22.46 -16.40 12.30
C ARG A 237 21.26 -15.55 12.75
N TYR A 238 21.02 -14.40 12.12
CA TYR A 238 19.86 -13.55 12.46
C TYR A 238 18.52 -14.23 12.16
N ILE A 239 18.44 -15.00 11.08
CA ILE A 239 17.22 -15.71 10.69
C ILE A 239 17.00 -16.95 11.55
N ASP A 240 18.04 -17.72 11.85
CA ASP A 240 17.87 -18.99 12.55
C ASP A 240 17.89 -18.88 14.07
N GLN A 241 18.42 -17.80 14.64
CA GLN A 241 18.69 -17.70 16.08
C GLN A 241 18.19 -16.38 16.68
N THR A 242 17.97 -16.40 17.99
CA THR A 242 17.72 -15.19 18.80
C THR A 242 18.98 -14.84 19.59
N THR A 243 19.15 -15.38 20.79
CA THR A 243 20.28 -15.06 21.68
C THR A 243 21.45 -16.04 21.58
N GLY A 244 21.26 -17.20 20.95
CA GLY A 244 22.29 -18.22 20.78
C GLY A 244 21.81 -19.40 19.93
N SER A 245 22.73 -20.33 19.61
CA SER A 245 22.44 -21.52 18.79
C SER A 245 21.50 -22.52 19.44
N ASP A 246 21.37 -22.45 20.77
CA ASP A 246 20.46 -23.24 21.59
C ASP A 246 19.03 -22.67 21.62
N LYS A 247 18.82 -21.46 21.08
CA LYS A 247 17.53 -20.77 21.03
C LYS A 247 17.16 -20.40 19.60
N PRO A 248 16.66 -21.39 18.82
CA PRO A 248 16.26 -21.14 17.44
C PRO A 248 15.12 -20.13 17.37
N ARG A 249 15.12 -19.31 16.33
CA ARG A 249 14.01 -18.41 16.02
C ARG A 249 12.82 -19.22 15.54
N VAL A 250 11.65 -18.97 16.11
CA VAL A 250 10.39 -19.62 15.76
C VAL A 250 9.73 -18.90 14.58
N ASN A 251 9.66 -17.56 14.62
CA ASN A 251 9.00 -16.77 13.58
C ASN A 251 9.96 -16.40 12.44
N ARG A 252 10.58 -17.41 11.80
CA ARG A 252 11.56 -17.22 10.71
C ARG A 252 10.94 -16.56 9.47
N ASN A 253 9.64 -16.71 9.25
CA ASN A 253 8.93 -16.10 8.13
C ASN A 253 8.50 -14.65 8.40
N ALA A 254 8.77 -14.14 9.61
CA ALA A 254 8.47 -12.77 10.02
C ALA A 254 9.69 -11.83 9.96
N LEU A 255 10.84 -12.28 9.42
CA LEU A 255 12.08 -11.50 9.38
C LEU A 255 12.63 -11.42 7.95
N VAL A 256 12.97 -10.20 7.53
CA VAL A 256 13.72 -9.93 6.31
C VAL A 256 14.91 -9.03 6.62
N LEU A 257 16.06 -9.33 6.01
CA LEU A 257 17.30 -8.59 6.23
C LEU A 257 17.68 -7.80 4.97
N GLY A 258 18.11 -6.56 5.15
CA GLY A 258 18.81 -5.78 4.14
C GLY A 258 20.31 -5.81 4.45
N VAL A 259 21.09 -6.45 3.58
CA VAL A 259 22.53 -6.61 3.78
C VAL A 259 23.31 -6.05 2.59
N PRO A 260 24.58 -5.68 2.78
CA PRO A 260 25.40 -5.21 1.69
C PRO A 260 25.93 -6.36 0.83
N SER A 261 26.27 -6.06 -0.42
CA SER A 261 27.04 -6.98 -1.26
C SER A 261 28.53 -6.87 -1.00
N SER A 262 29.26 -7.99 -1.11
CA SER A 262 30.72 -8.03 -0.92
C SER A 262 31.46 -7.04 -1.83
N VAL A 263 31.08 -6.99 -3.11
CA VAL A 263 31.64 -6.05 -4.10
C VAL A 263 31.24 -4.61 -3.79
N GLY A 264 29.98 -4.40 -3.39
CA GLY A 264 29.46 -3.09 -3.02
C GLY A 264 30.20 -2.46 -1.84
N ILE A 265 30.51 -3.23 -0.81
CA ILE A 265 31.29 -2.73 0.35
C ILE A 265 32.69 -2.33 -0.07
N ALA A 266 33.37 -3.15 -0.88
CA ALA A 266 34.71 -2.80 -1.35
C ALA A 266 34.69 -1.47 -2.12
N ALA A 267 33.69 -1.27 -2.99
CA ALA A 267 33.50 -0.02 -3.71
C ALA A 267 33.14 1.16 -2.78
N ALA A 268 32.28 0.96 -1.78
CA ALA A 268 31.93 1.98 -0.80
C ALA A 268 33.13 2.41 0.04
N ARG A 269 33.92 1.46 0.54
CA ARG A 269 35.18 1.74 1.28
C ARG A 269 36.17 2.52 0.42
N ASP A 270 36.32 2.16 -0.85
CA ASP A 270 37.18 2.91 -1.77
C ASP A 270 36.73 4.38 -1.94
N ARG A 271 35.43 4.62 -2.07
CA ARG A 271 34.87 5.98 -2.18
C ARG A 271 34.94 6.77 -0.86
N ILE A 272 34.80 6.10 0.28
CA ILE A 272 35.02 6.71 1.59
C ILE A 272 36.47 7.17 1.70
N ARG A 273 37.42 6.30 1.34
CA ARG A 273 38.84 6.62 1.36
C ARG A 273 39.19 7.80 0.45
N ASP A 274 38.58 7.85 -0.74
CA ASP A 274 38.69 8.97 -1.67
C ASP A 274 38.25 10.30 -1.05
N PHE A 275 37.09 10.31 -0.39
CA PHE A 275 36.56 11.49 0.29
C PHE A 275 37.40 11.91 1.50
N LEU A 276 37.79 10.96 2.36
CA LEU A 276 38.63 11.23 3.53
C LEU A 276 40.00 11.81 3.11
N ALA A 277 40.57 11.32 2.00
CA ALA A 277 41.80 11.89 1.45
C ALA A 277 41.60 13.35 1.04
N TRP A 278 40.48 13.71 0.41
CA TRP A 278 40.16 15.11 0.11
C TRP A 278 39.97 15.97 1.36
N GLN A 279 39.39 15.42 2.44
CA GLN A 279 39.29 16.11 3.72
C GLN A 279 40.67 16.39 4.32
N GLU A 280 41.60 15.44 4.25
CA GLU A 280 42.97 15.62 4.70
C GLU A 280 43.70 16.67 3.85
N VAL A 281 43.55 16.67 2.52
CA VAL A 281 44.09 17.73 1.65
C VAL A 281 43.56 19.11 2.06
N LYS A 282 42.27 19.22 2.39
CA LYS A 282 41.69 20.46 2.91
C LYS A 282 42.31 20.87 4.24
N ALA A 283 42.53 19.94 5.16
CA ALA A 283 43.17 20.20 6.44
C ALA A 283 44.62 20.69 6.24
N LEU A 284 45.39 20.04 5.37
CA LEU A 284 46.78 20.41 5.05
C LEU A 284 46.91 21.82 4.46
N LEU A 285 45.94 22.21 3.63
CA LEU A 285 45.92 23.54 3.00
C LEU A 285 45.30 24.62 3.90
N SER A 286 44.72 24.24 5.04
CA SER A 286 44.14 25.19 5.98
C SER A 286 45.25 26.05 6.62
N GLY A 287 45.02 27.36 6.72
CA GLY A 287 45.98 28.30 7.31
C GLY A 287 47.04 28.87 6.36
N HIS A 288 47.08 28.43 5.09
CA HIS A 288 47.99 28.97 4.07
C HIS A 288 47.21 29.75 3.00
N PRO A 289 47.65 30.92 2.54
CA PRO A 289 47.03 31.61 1.41
C PRO A 289 47.03 30.70 0.17
N GLN A 290 45.84 30.41 -0.36
CA GLN A 290 45.67 29.62 -1.58
C GLN A 290 45.10 30.48 -2.70
N GLU A 291 45.50 30.17 -3.93
CA GLU A 291 44.90 30.77 -5.12
C GLU A 291 43.39 30.43 -5.20
N ALA A 292 42.59 31.38 -5.70
CA ALA A 292 41.14 31.19 -5.80
C ALA A 292 40.75 29.98 -6.66
N VAL A 293 41.48 29.74 -7.75
CA VAL A 293 41.27 28.62 -8.67
C VAL A 293 41.49 27.27 -7.96
N ARG A 294 42.57 27.15 -7.19
CA ARG A 294 42.90 25.95 -6.42
C ARG A 294 41.86 25.68 -5.34
N THR A 295 41.42 26.72 -4.64
CA THR A 295 40.35 26.63 -3.63
C THR A 295 39.03 26.13 -4.25
N ALA A 296 38.63 26.68 -5.38
CA ALA A 296 37.41 26.27 -6.09
C ALA A 296 37.48 24.80 -6.55
N LYS A 297 38.62 24.36 -7.09
CA LYS A 297 38.85 22.97 -7.53
C LYS A 297 38.81 21.98 -6.36
N LEU A 298 39.40 22.34 -5.22
CA LEU A 298 39.33 21.54 -3.99
C LEU A 298 37.89 21.39 -3.50
N GLN A 299 37.13 22.49 -3.44
CA GLN A 299 35.72 22.47 -3.02
C GLN A 299 34.85 21.61 -3.96
N ALA A 300 35.07 21.71 -5.28
CA ALA A 300 34.37 20.89 -6.26
C ALA A 300 34.70 19.39 -6.09
N SER A 301 35.97 19.06 -5.86
CA SER A 301 36.42 17.67 -5.66
C SER A 301 35.89 17.07 -4.35
N LEU A 302 35.85 17.86 -3.27
CA LEU A 302 35.23 17.48 -2.01
C LEU A 302 33.74 17.19 -2.18
N LYS A 303 33.00 18.09 -2.82
CA LYS A 303 31.56 17.91 -3.05
C LYS A 303 31.29 16.67 -3.90
N SER A 304 32.03 16.52 -5.01
CA SER A 304 31.87 15.37 -5.91
C SER A 304 32.22 14.04 -5.24
N SER A 305 33.27 13.99 -4.43
CA SER A 305 33.65 12.77 -3.70
C SER A 305 32.67 12.47 -2.56
N GLU A 306 32.12 13.49 -1.90
CA GLU A 306 31.08 13.32 -0.88
C GLU A 306 29.80 12.70 -1.47
N ASP A 307 29.34 13.22 -2.61
CA ASP A 307 28.15 12.72 -3.30
C ASP A 307 28.37 11.29 -3.81
N ALA A 308 29.52 11.02 -4.42
CA ALA A 308 29.90 9.67 -4.89
C ALA A 308 30.02 8.66 -3.73
N MET A 309 30.56 9.08 -2.58
CA MET A 309 30.64 8.29 -1.36
C MET A 309 29.25 7.92 -0.86
N LYS A 310 28.35 8.90 -0.69
CA LYS A 310 26.97 8.64 -0.25
C LYS A 310 26.24 7.69 -1.19
N GLN A 311 26.38 7.89 -2.50
CA GLN A 311 25.78 7.03 -3.51
C GLN A 311 26.34 5.60 -3.44
N ALA A 312 27.67 5.44 -3.34
CA ALA A 312 28.30 4.12 -3.27
C ALA A 312 27.87 3.34 -2.02
N VAL A 313 27.75 4.02 -0.86
CA VAL A 313 27.21 3.40 0.36
C VAL A 313 25.79 2.91 0.12
N ARG A 314 24.89 3.71 -0.44
CA ARG A 314 23.51 3.26 -0.74
C ARG A 314 23.48 2.05 -1.68
N GLN A 315 24.26 2.10 -2.75
CA GLN A 315 24.31 1.03 -3.75
C GLN A 315 24.95 -0.26 -3.21
N ALA A 316 25.76 -0.16 -2.15
CA ALA A 316 26.34 -1.33 -1.50
C ALA A 316 25.27 -2.21 -0.82
N TRP A 317 24.25 -1.59 -0.19
CA TRP A 317 23.10 -2.27 0.43
C TRP A 317 22.06 -2.62 -0.63
N CYS A 318 22.28 -3.74 -1.31
CA CYS A 318 21.44 -4.20 -2.43
C CYS A 318 21.10 -5.69 -2.36
N ILE A 319 21.26 -6.35 -1.20
CA ILE A 319 20.91 -7.77 -1.02
C ILE A 319 19.80 -7.90 0.02
N GLY A 320 18.68 -8.50 -0.36
CA GLY A 320 17.67 -8.99 0.57
C GLY A 320 18.03 -10.41 1.03
N VAL A 321 17.84 -10.73 2.31
CA VAL A 321 17.99 -12.10 2.82
C VAL A 321 16.73 -12.48 3.60
N ALA A 322 16.15 -13.63 3.27
CA ALA A 322 14.91 -14.10 3.85
C ALA A 322 14.78 -15.63 3.74
N THR A 323 13.88 -16.21 4.53
CA THR A 323 13.51 -17.63 4.41
C THR A 323 12.67 -17.84 3.14
N ALA A 324 13.06 -18.80 2.30
CA ALA A 324 12.36 -19.20 1.08
C ALA A 324 11.25 -20.23 1.38
N GLU A 325 10.44 -20.56 0.37
CA GLU A 325 9.31 -21.50 0.54
C GLU A 325 9.73 -22.92 0.93
N ASP A 326 10.93 -23.35 0.52
CA ASP A 326 11.53 -24.64 0.83
C ASP A 326 12.28 -24.67 2.17
N ASP A 327 12.05 -23.65 3.02
CA ASP A 327 12.69 -23.44 4.32
C ASP A 327 14.20 -23.10 4.28
N SER A 328 14.78 -22.98 3.08
CA SER A 328 16.16 -22.51 2.91
C SER A 328 16.27 -21.00 3.12
N ILE A 329 17.46 -20.53 3.49
CA ILE A 329 17.73 -19.08 3.58
C ILE A 329 18.29 -18.61 2.24
N LYS A 330 17.58 -17.68 1.60
CA LYS A 330 17.94 -17.16 0.29
C LYS A 330 18.40 -15.72 0.40
N ALA A 331 19.55 -15.43 -0.22
CA ALA A 331 19.99 -14.08 -0.52
C ALA A 331 19.63 -13.74 -1.96
N PHE A 332 19.04 -12.57 -2.22
CA PHE A 332 18.66 -12.14 -3.56
C PHE A 332 19.04 -10.67 -3.75
N LYS A 333 19.52 -10.35 -4.96
CA LYS A 333 19.95 -8.99 -5.29
C LYS A 333 18.77 -8.16 -5.76
N VAL A 334 18.61 -6.99 -5.16
CA VAL A 334 17.59 -5.99 -5.53
C VAL A 334 18.22 -4.83 -6.28
N THR A 335 17.43 -4.19 -7.14
CA THR A 335 17.82 -2.96 -7.82
C THR A 335 17.54 -1.78 -6.89
N VAL A 336 18.59 -1.05 -6.49
CA VAL A 336 18.44 0.12 -5.60
C VAL A 336 18.10 1.35 -6.45
N GLU A 337 16.87 1.84 -6.29
CA GLU A 337 16.35 3.02 -6.98
C GLU A 337 16.34 4.25 -6.05
N ASP A 338 16.73 5.43 -6.57
CA ASP A 338 16.78 6.66 -5.76
C ASP A 338 15.41 7.08 -5.20
N ALA A 339 14.33 6.75 -5.90
CA ALA A 339 12.96 7.06 -5.48
C ALA A 339 12.51 6.21 -4.27
N LYS A 340 13.01 4.97 -4.15
CA LYS A 340 12.54 3.98 -3.18
C LYS A 340 13.46 3.87 -1.96
N THR A 341 12.94 3.31 -0.88
CA THR A 341 13.75 2.89 0.28
C THR A 341 14.30 1.50 0.03
N LEU A 342 15.33 1.07 0.76
CA LEU A 342 15.84 -0.30 0.65
C LEU A 342 14.74 -1.33 0.92
N PHE A 343 13.92 -1.10 1.95
CA PHE A 343 12.80 -1.98 2.26
C PHE A 343 11.83 -2.10 1.08
N GLN A 344 11.45 -0.98 0.44
CA GLN A 344 10.55 -1.01 -0.70
C GLN A 344 11.14 -1.79 -1.88
N CYS A 345 12.45 -1.62 -2.16
CA CYS A 345 13.13 -2.39 -3.19
C CYS A 345 13.10 -3.90 -2.89
N ILE A 346 13.24 -4.29 -1.62
CA ILE A 346 13.13 -5.69 -1.19
C ILE A 346 11.70 -6.20 -1.25
N LYS A 347 10.72 -5.42 -0.80
CA LYS A 347 9.29 -5.77 -0.83
C LYS A 347 8.79 -6.00 -2.26
N ASP A 348 9.22 -5.17 -3.20
CA ASP A 348 8.84 -5.26 -4.61
C ASP A 348 9.47 -6.47 -5.31
N ASP A 349 10.51 -7.07 -4.72
CA ASP A 349 11.15 -8.26 -5.28
C ASP A 349 10.32 -9.53 -4.98
N LYS A 350 10.07 -10.32 -6.02
CA LYS A 350 9.29 -11.57 -5.95
C LYS A 350 9.88 -12.58 -4.96
N ASP A 351 11.19 -12.58 -4.75
CA ASP A 351 11.86 -13.52 -3.85
C ASP A 351 11.60 -13.19 -2.37
N SER A 352 11.10 -11.98 -2.06
CA SER A 352 10.71 -11.59 -0.70
C SER A 352 9.41 -12.26 -0.23
N ARG A 353 8.47 -12.51 -1.15
CA ARG A 353 7.14 -13.10 -0.90
C ARG A 353 6.34 -12.34 0.17
N ILE A 354 6.53 -11.02 0.27
CA ILE A 354 5.82 -10.16 1.21
C ILE A 354 4.43 -9.80 0.66
N GLN A 355 3.41 -9.87 1.52
CA GLN A 355 2.02 -9.52 1.24
C GLN A 355 1.54 -8.45 2.22
N GLU A 356 0.77 -7.48 1.71
CA GLU A 356 0.28 -6.33 2.49
C GLU A 356 -1.25 -6.21 2.52
N THR A 357 -1.95 -7.15 1.87
CA THR A 357 -3.42 -7.22 1.80
C THR A 357 -3.93 -8.50 2.46
N ALA A 358 -5.19 -8.47 2.89
CA ALA A 358 -5.88 -9.69 3.32
C ALA A 358 -5.87 -10.73 2.19
N LEU A 359 -5.86 -12.00 2.60
CA LEU A 359 -5.86 -13.15 1.70
C LEU A 359 -7.30 -13.59 1.43
N ASP A 360 -7.46 -14.49 0.47
CA ASP A 360 -8.71 -15.23 0.28
C ASP A 360 -8.93 -16.16 1.49
N PRO A 361 -10.08 -16.10 2.19
CA PRO A 361 -10.40 -16.99 3.30
C PRO A 361 -10.38 -18.48 2.94
N ASP A 362 -10.55 -18.85 1.68
CA ASP A 362 -10.51 -20.26 1.26
C ASP A 362 -9.11 -20.86 1.39
N LEU A 363 -8.07 -20.02 1.44
CA LEU A 363 -6.69 -20.45 1.65
C LEU A 363 -6.39 -20.86 3.09
N ILE A 364 -7.25 -20.54 4.06
CA ILE A 364 -7.07 -20.94 5.47
C ILE A 364 -8.00 -22.10 5.87
N LEU A 365 -8.84 -22.56 4.94
CA LEU A 365 -9.75 -23.67 5.16
C LEU A 365 -9.03 -25.02 5.23
N PRO A 366 -9.69 -26.04 5.83
CA PRO A 366 -9.17 -27.39 5.83
C PRO A 366 -8.95 -27.95 4.42
N GLY A 367 -7.78 -28.55 4.18
CA GLY A 367 -7.42 -29.14 2.87
C GLY A 367 -7.05 -28.11 1.79
N SER A 368 -6.93 -26.83 2.15
CA SER A 368 -6.41 -25.78 1.26
C SER A 368 -4.92 -25.96 0.94
N SER A 369 -4.40 -25.19 -0.02
CA SER A 369 -3.00 -25.24 -0.43
C SER A 369 -2.00 -24.88 0.68
N TYR A 370 -2.44 -24.15 1.70
CA TYR A 370 -1.59 -23.73 2.83
C TYR A 370 -1.51 -24.77 3.93
N ASP A 371 -2.48 -25.69 4.03
CA ASP A 371 -2.45 -26.82 4.98
C ASP A 371 -2.15 -26.39 6.43
N ILE A 372 -2.81 -25.31 6.87
CA ILE A 372 -2.68 -24.77 8.24
C ILE A 372 -3.81 -25.19 9.17
N TRP A 373 -4.86 -25.78 8.62
CA TRP A 373 -5.99 -26.36 9.31
C TRP A 373 -6.23 -27.73 8.68
N ARG A 374 -6.21 -28.80 9.47
CA ARG A 374 -6.42 -30.15 8.93
C ARG A 374 -7.91 -30.49 8.85
N SER A 375 -8.28 -31.31 7.86
CA SER A 375 -9.68 -31.73 7.68
C SER A 375 -10.22 -32.57 8.85
N ASP A 376 -9.35 -33.29 9.58
CA ASP A 376 -9.70 -34.06 10.77
C ASP A 376 -9.77 -33.22 12.06
N GLU A 377 -9.38 -31.93 12.02
CA GLU A 377 -9.46 -31.01 13.16
C GLU A 377 -10.77 -30.19 13.09
N PRO A 378 -11.79 -30.50 13.91
CA PRO A 378 -13.08 -29.82 13.84
C PRO A 378 -13.00 -28.32 14.18
N THR A 379 -11.98 -27.93 14.95
CA THR A 379 -11.71 -26.55 15.34
C THR A 379 -10.23 -26.23 15.25
N GLN A 380 -9.91 -24.96 15.04
CA GLN A 380 -8.55 -24.44 15.14
C GLN A 380 -8.56 -23.06 15.79
N ARG A 381 -7.60 -22.78 16.67
CA ARG A 381 -7.50 -21.45 17.29
C ARG A 381 -7.10 -20.42 16.26
N VAL A 382 -7.77 -19.26 16.26
CA VAL A 382 -7.42 -18.16 15.35
C VAL A 382 -5.97 -17.73 15.55
N LYS A 383 -5.49 -17.72 16.80
CA LYS A 383 -4.07 -17.47 17.11
C LYS A 383 -3.12 -18.46 16.41
N THR A 384 -3.48 -19.73 16.32
CA THR A 384 -2.66 -20.76 15.65
C THR A 384 -2.67 -20.56 14.14
N LEU A 385 -3.84 -20.31 13.54
CA LEU A 385 -3.96 -20.01 12.10
C LEU A 385 -3.12 -18.81 11.70
N VAL A 386 -3.22 -17.72 12.47
CA VAL A 386 -2.47 -16.48 12.24
C VAL A 386 -0.98 -16.68 12.52
N GLY A 387 -0.63 -17.36 13.62
CA GLY A 387 0.75 -17.66 14.01
C GLY A 387 1.51 -18.44 12.94
N ALA A 388 0.84 -19.39 12.28
CA ALA A 388 1.44 -20.21 11.24
C ALA A 388 2.12 -19.38 10.13
N PHE A 389 1.58 -18.22 9.74
CA PHE A 389 2.16 -17.36 8.69
C PHE A 389 3.52 -16.75 9.07
N PHE A 390 3.78 -16.59 10.36
CA PHE A 390 5.05 -16.07 10.88
C PHE A 390 6.07 -17.20 11.10
N GLU A 391 5.58 -18.41 11.39
CA GLU A 391 6.41 -19.59 11.70
C GLU A 391 6.81 -20.38 10.46
N ARG A 392 5.85 -20.64 9.55
CA ARG A 392 6.01 -21.57 8.44
C ARG A 392 6.50 -20.85 7.19
N SER A 393 7.70 -21.19 6.76
CA SER A 393 8.36 -20.65 5.55
C SER A 393 7.60 -20.88 4.25
N LYS A 394 6.81 -21.96 4.16
CA LYS A 394 5.95 -22.25 3.00
C LYS A 394 4.87 -21.19 2.77
N LEU A 395 4.45 -20.47 3.80
CA LEU A 395 3.40 -19.45 3.71
C LEU A 395 3.97 -18.10 3.25
N PRO A 396 3.15 -17.22 2.64
CA PRO A 396 3.57 -15.85 2.33
C PRO A 396 3.92 -15.07 3.61
N LYS A 397 4.83 -14.10 3.49
CA LYS A 397 5.20 -13.23 4.60
C LYS A 397 4.18 -12.13 4.74
N MET A 398 3.45 -12.12 5.83
CA MET A 398 2.44 -11.10 6.07
C MET A 398 3.05 -9.90 6.78
N LEU A 399 2.92 -8.73 6.16
CA LEU A 399 3.50 -7.50 6.68
C LEU A 399 2.89 -7.10 8.03
N ARG A 400 1.60 -7.35 8.24
CA ARG A 400 0.92 -7.05 9.49
C ARG A 400 -0.04 -8.17 9.86
N ARG A 401 -0.21 -8.36 11.16
CA ARG A 401 -1.15 -9.31 11.74
C ARG A 401 -2.61 -8.95 11.41
N LYS A 402 -2.89 -7.66 11.19
CA LYS A 402 -4.25 -7.17 10.85
C LYS A 402 -4.81 -7.85 9.62
N GLU A 403 -4.06 -7.97 8.53
CA GLU A 403 -4.54 -8.57 7.28
C GLU A 403 -4.93 -10.04 7.45
N LEU A 404 -4.23 -10.76 8.33
CA LEU A 404 -4.55 -12.15 8.67
C LEU A 404 -5.83 -12.24 9.52
N LEU A 405 -5.99 -11.36 10.50
CA LEU A 405 -7.23 -11.29 11.28
C LEU A 405 -8.43 -10.89 10.40
N ASP A 406 -8.23 -9.95 9.47
CA ASP A 406 -9.24 -9.56 8.49
C ASP A 406 -9.58 -10.72 7.54
N THR A 407 -8.60 -11.54 7.13
CA THR A 407 -8.84 -12.77 6.35
C THR A 407 -9.76 -13.71 7.12
N VAL A 408 -9.51 -13.91 8.42
CA VAL A 408 -10.36 -14.76 9.27
C VAL A 408 -11.76 -14.16 9.46
N ALA A 409 -11.86 -12.84 9.69
CA ALA A 409 -13.13 -12.14 9.82
C ALA A 409 -13.98 -12.24 8.54
N ASN A 410 -13.34 -12.04 7.39
CA ASN A 410 -13.94 -12.17 6.06
C ASN A 410 -14.47 -13.59 5.85
N GLY A 411 -13.72 -14.63 6.25
CA GLY A 411 -14.16 -16.01 6.15
C GLY A 411 -15.44 -16.30 6.93
N ALA A 412 -15.55 -15.78 8.16
CA ALA A 412 -16.77 -15.90 8.97
C ALA A 412 -17.95 -15.11 8.36
N GLU A 413 -17.69 -13.91 7.86
CA GLU A 413 -18.66 -13.05 7.18
C GLU A 413 -19.18 -13.66 5.87
N GLN A 414 -18.32 -14.34 5.12
CA GLN A 414 -18.68 -15.08 3.91
C GLN A 414 -19.33 -16.44 4.24
N GLY A 415 -19.30 -16.87 5.51
CA GLY A 415 -19.90 -18.11 5.99
C GLY A 415 -19.10 -19.37 5.67
N ARG A 416 -17.78 -19.25 5.47
CA ARG A 416 -16.85 -20.36 5.20
C ARG A 416 -16.62 -21.26 6.41
N PHE A 417 -16.67 -20.68 7.61
CA PHE A 417 -16.58 -21.36 8.89
C PHE A 417 -17.31 -20.53 9.96
N VAL A 418 -17.48 -21.07 11.16
CA VAL A 418 -18.03 -20.35 12.30
C VAL A 418 -16.90 -19.88 13.21
N LEU A 419 -16.90 -18.61 13.59
CA LEU A 419 -16.07 -18.16 14.71
C LEU A 419 -16.80 -18.41 16.02
N ARG A 420 -16.10 -18.96 17.01
CA ARG A 420 -16.63 -19.25 18.35
C ARG A 420 -15.71 -18.70 19.41
N LEU A 421 -16.27 -17.91 20.32
CA LEU A 421 -15.61 -17.41 21.52
C LEU A 421 -16.33 -17.95 22.75
N THR A 422 -15.76 -18.97 23.39
CA THR A 422 -16.30 -19.54 24.64
C THR A 422 -15.90 -18.69 25.84
N ARG A 423 -16.88 -18.30 26.65
CA ARG A 423 -16.70 -17.53 27.87
C ARG A 423 -16.45 -18.45 29.07
N PRO A 424 -15.91 -17.93 30.19
CA PRO A 424 -15.65 -18.74 31.39
C PRO A 424 -16.90 -19.39 32.01
N ASP A 425 -18.08 -18.84 31.77
CA ASP A 425 -19.37 -19.38 32.24
C ASP A 425 -19.90 -20.54 31.37
N GLY A 426 -19.16 -20.93 30.33
CA GLY A 426 -19.54 -21.98 29.40
C GLY A 426 -20.43 -21.51 28.24
N SER A 427 -20.95 -20.28 28.28
CA SER A 427 -21.65 -19.69 27.13
C SER A 427 -20.68 -19.37 26.00
N ALA A 428 -21.16 -19.31 24.77
CA ALA A 428 -20.35 -18.93 23.62
C ALA A 428 -20.94 -17.74 22.87
N ARG A 429 -20.09 -16.94 22.23
CA ARG A 429 -20.52 -16.05 21.14
C ARG A 429 -20.10 -16.70 19.82
N THR A 430 -21.00 -16.72 18.85
CA THR A 430 -20.75 -17.28 17.53
C THR A 430 -20.99 -16.26 16.42
N TRP A 431 -20.18 -16.34 15.36
CA TRP A 431 -20.34 -15.53 14.15
C TRP A 431 -20.31 -16.42 12.92
N TRP A 432 -21.37 -16.36 12.11
CA TRP A 432 -21.50 -17.03 10.84
C TRP A 432 -22.33 -16.16 9.91
N LYS A 433 -21.88 -15.99 8.66
CA LYS A 433 -22.43 -14.99 7.72
C LYS A 433 -22.52 -13.58 8.33
N LYS A 434 -21.60 -13.28 9.25
CA LYS A 434 -21.50 -12.03 10.00
C LYS A 434 -20.05 -11.78 10.39
N ARG A 435 -19.60 -10.54 10.26
CA ARG A 435 -18.28 -10.12 10.73
C ARG A 435 -18.22 -10.07 12.27
N SER A 436 -17.15 -10.58 12.86
CA SER A 436 -16.89 -10.37 14.29
C SER A 436 -16.28 -9.00 14.57
N ASP A 437 -16.46 -8.51 15.79
CA ASP A 437 -15.88 -7.25 16.24
C ASP A 437 -14.39 -7.38 16.59
N GLU A 438 -13.66 -6.26 16.64
CA GLU A 438 -12.22 -6.24 16.94
C GLU A 438 -11.92 -6.78 18.36
N THR A 439 -12.85 -6.61 19.31
CA THR A 439 -12.64 -7.11 20.68
C THR A 439 -12.62 -8.63 20.72
N ALA A 440 -13.54 -9.29 20.01
CA ALA A 440 -13.54 -10.73 19.88
C ALA A 440 -12.29 -11.24 19.16
N MET A 441 -11.82 -10.54 18.13
CA MET A 441 -10.61 -10.93 17.38
C MET A 441 -9.31 -10.83 18.18
N ALA A 442 -9.29 -10.02 19.25
CA ALA A 442 -8.15 -9.92 20.15
C ALA A 442 -8.08 -11.07 21.17
N GLU A 443 -9.16 -11.83 21.37
CA GLU A 443 -9.24 -12.87 22.39
C GLU A 443 -8.42 -14.11 22.01
N ALA A 444 -7.57 -14.55 22.96
CA ALA A 444 -6.63 -15.66 22.72
C ALA A 444 -7.30 -17.03 22.54
N ASN A 445 -8.54 -17.17 23.00
CA ASN A 445 -9.34 -18.39 22.92
C ASN A 445 -10.42 -18.34 21.82
N LEU A 446 -10.35 -17.39 20.89
CA LEU A 446 -11.20 -17.40 19.70
C LEU A 446 -10.81 -18.57 18.78
N GLU A 447 -11.81 -19.31 18.34
CA GLU A 447 -11.66 -20.50 17.49
C GLU A 447 -12.42 -20.33 16.17
N ALA A 448 -11.83 -20.82 15.08
CA ALA A 448 -12.54 -21.15 13.86
C ALA A 448 -13.02 -22.61 13.95
N VAL A 449 -14.28 -22.84 13.59
CA VAL A 449 -14.96 -24.14 13.69
C VAL A 449 -15.50 -24.52 12.32
N GLN A 450 -15.21 -25.73 11.87
CA GLN A 450 -15.73 -26.25 10.60
C GLN A 450 -17.27 -26.32 10.67
N LEU A 451 -17.94 -26.07 9.54
CA LEU A 451 -19.40 -25.91 9.50
C LEU A 451 -20.15 -27.17 9.99
N GLU A 452 -19.63 -28.35 9.66
CA GLU A 452 -20.15 -29.66 10.04
C GLU A 452 -20.10 -29.90 11.55
N SER A 453 -19.16 -29.25 12.23
CA SER A 453 -18.92 -29.39 13.67
C SER A 453 -19.42 -28.17 14.47
N ALA A 454 -19.96 -27.16 13.80
CA ALA A 454 -20.37 -25.91 14.42
C ALA A 454 -21.81 -25.96 14.94
N GLU A 455 -22.01 -25.37 16.12
CA GLU A 455 -23.33 -25.05 16.69
C GLU A 455 -23.39 -23.55 16.97
N LEU A 456 -24.37 -22.86 16.37
CA LEU A 456 -24.61 -21.43 16.56
C LEU A 456 -25.35 -21.19 17.87
N GLU A 457 -24.79 -20.33 18.73
CA GLU A 457 -25.44 -19.91 19.97
C GLU A 457 -26.69 -19.09 19.68
N ALA A 458 -26.62 -18.23 18.66
CA ALA A 458 -27.71 -17.39 18.20
C ALA A 458 -27.71 -17.30 16.67
N VAL A 459 -28.91 -17.24 16.09
CA VAL A 459 -29.09 -16.94 14.67
C VAL A 459 -29.32 -15.43 14.53
N ASP A 460 -28.53 -14.78 13.69
CA ASP A 460 -28.67 -13.35 13.46
C ASP A 460 -29.98 -13.04 12.71
N VAL A 461 -30.70 -12.00 13.14
CA VAL A 461 -31.97 -11.59 12.51
C VAL A 461 -31.78 -11.23 11.04
N ALA A 462 -30.62 -10.71 10.65
CA ALA A 462 -30.33 -10.39 9.25
C ALA A 462 -30.32 -11.64 8.36
N LEU A 463 -29.98 -12.82 8.88
CA LEU A 463 -30.04 -14.08 8.14
C LEU A 463 -31.48 -14.49 7.84
N LEU A 464 -32.42 -14.12 8.72
CA LEU A 464 -33.83 -14.46 8.55
C LEU A 464 -34.55 -13.55 7.56
N ARG A 465 -33.89 -12.54 6.98
CA ARG A 465 -34.47 -11.73 5.91
C ARG A 465 -34.82 -12.63 4.71
N PRO A 466 -36.03 -12.49 4.15
CA PRO A 466 -36.42 -13.20 2.94
C PRO A 466 -35.38 -13.08 1.82
N GLY A 467 -34.97 -14.22 1.26
CA GLY A 467 -33.98 -14.29 0.16
C GLY A 467 -32.51 -14.38 0.60
N VAL A 468 -32.19 -14.25 1.89
CA VAL A 468 -30.80 -14.39 2.38
C VAL A 468 -30.39 -15.85 2.56
N LEU A 469 -31.25 -16.66 3.18
CA LEU A 469 -31.02 -18.10 3.30
C LEU A 469 -31.46 -18.80 2.00
N PRO A 470 -30.54 -19.45 1.27
CA PRO A 470 -30.89 -20.17 0.05
C PRO A 470 -31.86 -21.33 0.34
N ALA A 471 -32.59 -21.76 -0.68
CA ALA A 471 -33.59 -22.84 -0.63
C ALA A 471 -34.82 -22.60 0.29
N LEU A 472 -34.91 -21.49 1.02
CA LEU A 472 -36.12 -21.11 1.78
C LEU A 472 -36.96 -20.09 1.00
N ASP A 473 -38.15 -20.53 0.54
CA ASP A 473 -39.11 -19.68 -0.18
C ASP A 473 -40.10 -18.99 0.76
N PHE A 474 -39.74 -17.79 1.21
CA PHE A 474 -40.60 -16.94 2.05
C PHE A 474 -41.82 -16.37 1.31
N GLY A 475 -41.83 -16.39 -0.03
CA GLY A 475 -42.99 -15.97 -0.83
C GLY A 475 -44.13 -16.99 -0.73
N ALA A 476 -43.82 -18.28 -0.81
CA ALA A 476 -44.78 -19.36 -0.56
C ALA A 476 -45.15 -19.51 0.93
N GLY A 477 -44.29 -19.01 1.82
CA GLY A 477 -44.42 -19.11 3.27
C GLY A 477 -43.64 -20.30 3.82
N VAL A 478 -42.70 -20.02 4.73
CA VAL A 478 -41.81 -21.01 5.34
C VAL A 478 -42.34 -21.41 6.71
N LYS A 479 -42.67 -22.68 6.91
CA LYS A 479 -42.99 -23.16 8.27
C LYS A 479 -41.78 -23.04 9.18
N VAL A 480 -41.99 -22.67 10.44
CA VAL A 480 -40.90 -22.66 11.45
C VAL A 480 -40.26 -24.04 11.57
N SER A 481 -41.02 -25.13 11.44
CA SER A 481 -40.45 -26.50 11.37
C SER A 481 -39.48 -26.73 10.21
N ALA A 482 -39.68 -26.09 9.06
CA ALA A 482 -38.73 -26.14 7.94
C ALA A 482 -37.47 -25.34 8.25
N LEU A 483 -37.60 -24.18 8.91
CA LEU A 483 -36.44 -23.41 9.38
C LEU A 483 -35.64 -24.17 10.46
N LEU A 484 -36.31 -24.89 11.35
CA LEU A 484 -35.64 -25.78 12.32
C LEU A 484 -34.90 -26.91 11.62
N ALA A 485 -35.49 -27.53 10.59
CA ALA A 485 -34.83 -28.54 9.79
C ALA A 485 -33.63 -27.98 9.01
N TYR A 486 -33.72 -26.74 8.54
CA TYR A 486 -32.64 -26.05 7.84
C TYR A 486 -31.37 -25.95 8.70
N PHE A 487 -31.52 -25.67 10.00
CA PHE A 487 -30.43 -25.55 10.98
C PHE A 487 -30.26 -26.80 11.87
N ALA A 488 -30.74 -27.97 11.45
CA ALA A 488 -30.63 -29.20 12.25
C ALA A 488 -29.19 -29.74 12.37
N GLY A 489 -28.27 -29.25 11.54
CA GLY A 489 -26.93 -29.79 11.35
C GLY A 489 -26.90 -30.90 10.28
N GLY A 490 -25.85 -30.93 9.47
CA GLY A 490 -25.70 -31.89 8.36
C GLY A 490 -26.56 -31.58 7.12
N ASN A 491 -27.28 -30.46 7.12
CA ASN A 491 -27.99 -29.95 5.95
C ASN A 491 -26.98 -29.30 4.99
N VAL A 492 -27.07 -29.65 3.70
CA VAL A 492 -26.24 -29.10 2.62
C VAL A 492 -27.16 -28.51 1.58
N VAL A 493 -26.92 -27.24 1.24
CA VAL A 493 -27.74 -26.49 0.29
C VAL A 493 -26.93 -26.18 -0.95
N ASP A 494 -27.49 -26.47 -2.11
CA ASP A 494 -26.88 -26.15 -3.40
C ASP A 494 -27.17 -24.70 -3.76
N VAL A 495 -26.11 -23.91 -3.90
CA VAL A 495 -26.16 -22.51 -4.34
C VAL A 495 -25.53 -22.41 -5.71
N LYS A 496 -26.17 -21.70 -6.64
CA LYS A 496 -25.56 -21.41 -7.94
C LYS A 496 -24.68 -20.18 -7.81
N GLN A 497 -23.35 -20.35 -7.88
CA GLN A 497 -22.44 -19.22 -8.03
C GLN A 497 -22.24 -18.91 -9.51
N ASN A 498 -22.23 -17.63 -9.86
CA ASN A 498 -21.82 -17.17 -11.18
C ASN A 498 -20.40 -16.60 -11.10
N VAL A 499 -19.46 -17.26 -11.75
CA VAL A 499 -18.06 -16.80 -11.85
C VAL A 499 -17.76 -16.62 -13.34
N ASP A 500 -17.36 -15.40 -13.72
CA ASP A 500 -17.08 -15.01 -15.12
C ASP A 500 -18.20 -15.35 -16.12
N GLY A 501 -19.46 -15.27 -15.69
CA GLY A 501 -20.63 -15.55 -16.52
C GLY A 501 -21.04 -17.02 -16.57
N VAL A 502 -20.34 -17.92 -15.88
CA VAL A 502 -20.62 -19.36 -15.84
C VAL A 502 -21.18 -19.75 -14.47
N GLU A 503 -22.35 -20.40 -14.47
CA GLU A 503 -22.97 -20.93 -13.27
C GLU A 503 -22.33 -22.26 -12.84
N TYR A 504 -21.84 -22.32 -11.60
CA TYR A 504 -21.36 -23.55 -10.96
C TYR A 504 -22.19 -23.85 -9.70
N PRO A 505 -22.53 -25.12 -9.44
CA PRO A 505 -23.12 -25.52 -8.18
C PRO A 505 -22.04 -25.47 -7.08
N GLU A 506 -22.32 -24.72 -6.03
CA GLU A 506 -21.55 -24.69 -4.79
C GLU A 506 -22.37 -25.36 -3.68
N HIS A 507 -21.78 -26.34 -3.01
CA HIS A 507 -22.40 -27.03 -1.89
C HIS A 507 -22.09 -26.28 -0.59
N VAL A 508 -23.10 -25.71 0.06
CA VAL A 508 -22.95 -24.95 1.31
C VAL A 508 -23.51 -25.75 2.47
N VAL A 509 -22.63 -26.10 3.42
CA VAL A 509 -23.03 -26.76 4.67
C VAL A 509 -23.65 -25.75 5.62
N ILE A 510 -24.80 -26.08 6.20
CA ILE A 510 -25.47 -25.22 7.17
C ILE A 510 -25.10 -25.66 8.59
N PRO A 511 -24.54 -24.75 9.43
CA PRO A 511 -24.20 -25.08 10.80
C PRO A 511 -25.45 -25.37 11.63
N LYS A 512 -25.29 -26.18 12.67
CA LYS A 512 -26.39 -26.51 13.58
C LYS A 512 -26.78 -25.29 14.42
N SER A 513 -28.04 -25.17 14.83
CA SER A 513 -28.47 -24.23 15.87
C SER A 513 -29.54 -24.85 16.75
N ALA A 514 -29.56 -24.48 18.03
CA ALA A 514 -30.55 -24.99 18.98
C ALA A 514 -31.96 -24.45 18.65
N GLU A 515 -32.99 -25.26 18.87
CA GLU A 515 -34.39 -24.87 18.62
C GLU A 515 -34.74 -23.56 19.35
N ALA A 516 -34.36 -23.41 20.62
CA ALA A 516 -34.61 -22.19 21.40
C ALA A 516 -33.98 -20.93 20.75
N SER A 517 -32.76 -21.04 20.22
CA SER A 517 -32.05 -19.95 19.56
C SER A 517 -32.75 -19.54 18.25
N ILE A 518 -33.23 -20.51 17.48
CA ILE A 518 -33.98 -20.26 16.24
C ILE A 518 -35.32 -19.60 16.55
N LEU A 519 -36.08 -20.10 17.52
CA LEU A 519 -37.36 -19.52 17.91
C LEU A 519 -37.19 -18.10 18.46
N SER A 520 -36.15 -17.84 19.26
CA SER A 520 -35.80 -16.50 19.73
C SER A 520 -35.48 -15.56 18.57
N ALA A 521 -34.66 -16.00 17.62
CA ALA A 521 -34.31 -15.20 16.45
C ALA A 521 -35.53 -14.87 15.58
N VAL A 522 -36.46 -15.83 15.41
CA VAL A 522 -37.74 -15.59 14.73
C VAL A 522 -38.58 -14.56 15.49
N SER A 523 -38.69 -14.66 16.82
CA SER A 523 -39.42 -13.68 17.63
C SER A 523 -38.88 -12.27 17.43
N SER A 524 -37.54 -12.12 17.48
CA SER A 524 -36.86 -10.85 17.23
C SER A 524 -37.09 -10.34 15.80
N ALA A 525 -36.99 -11.21 14.78
CA ALA A 525 -37.23 -10.84 13.39
C ALA A 525 -38.67 -10.36 13.15
N VAL A 526 -39.65 -10.98 13.82
CA VAL A 526 -41.06 -10.57 13.74
C VAL A 526 -41.26 -9.23 14.43
N LYS A 527 -40.69 -9.05 15.63
CA LYS A 527 -40.73 -7.79 16.37
C LYS A 527 -40.12 -6.63 15.57
N GLU A 528 -39.02 -6.87 14.86
CA GLU A 528 -38.35 -5.88 14.01
C GLU A 528 -39.08 -5.63 12.68
N GLY A 529 -40.12 -6.40 12.37
CA GLY A 529 -40.86 -6.30 11.10
C GLY A 529 -40.10 -6.86 9.90
N VAL A 530 -39.02 -7.61 10.15
CA VAL A 530 -38.25 -8.32 9.11
C VAL A 530 -39.03 -9.52 8.60
N LEU A 531 -39.80 -10.19 9.46
CA LEU A 531 -40.65 -11.31 9.12
C LEU A 531 -42.09 -11.08 9.54
N TRP A 532 -43.00 -11.62 8.75
CA TRP A 532 -44.42 -11.73 9.08
C TRP A 532 -44.74 -13.14 9.57
N LEU A 533 -45.20 -13.27 10.81
CA LEU A 533 -45.60 -14.53 11.41
C LEU A 533 -47.10 -14.73 11.32
N THR A 534 -47.52 -15.91 10.87
CA THR A 534 -48.93 -16.34 10.84
C THR A 534 -49.09 -17.71 11.50
N ASN A 535 -50.08 -17.87 12.38
CA ASN A 535 -50.35 -19.14 13.05
C ASN A 535 -51.83 -19.25 13.40
N GLY A 536 -52.62 -19.87 12.52
CA GLY A 536 -54.07 -19.79 12.58
C GLY A 536 -54.55 -18.34 12.42
N PRO A 537 -55.45 -17.82 13.30
CA PRO A 537 -55.90 -16.42 13.23
C PRO A 537 -54.85 -15.42 13.73
N MET A 538 -53.75 -15.88 14.35
CA MET A 538 -52.70 -15.00 14.84
C MET A 538 -51.84 -14.48 13.69
N SER A 539 -51.59 -13.17 13.68
CA SER A 539 -50.83 -12.49 12.66
C SER A 539 -50.03 -11.33 13.25
N PHE A 540 -48.70 -11.39 13.13
CA PHE A 540 -47.79 -10.42 13.77
C PHE A 540 -46.68 -9.99 12.80
N CYS A 541 -46.43 -8.68 12.73
CA CYS A 541 -45.32 -8.09 12.00
C CYS A 541 -45.00 -6.70 12.59
N GLY A 542 -43.77 -6.49 13.03
CA GLY A 542 -43.35 -5.25 13.70
C GLY A 542 -43.76 -5.17 15.17
N GLU A 543 -44.25 -6.25 15.78
CA GLU A 543 -44.66 -6.32 17.18
C GLU A 543 -44.15 -7.61 17.84
N GLU A 544 -43.98 -7.59 19.16
CA GLU A 544 -43.50 -8.77 19.88
C GLU A 544 -44.59 -9.86 19.85
N PRO A 545 -44.32 -11.03 19.26
CA PRO A 545 -45.30 -12.11 19.24
C PRO A 545 -45.48 -12.68 20.66
N PRO A 546 -46.70 -13.00 21.10
CA PRO A 546 -46.94 -13.54 22.43
C PRO A 546 -46.32 -14.94 22.60
N ALA A 547 -46.10 -15.34 23.85
CA ALA A 547 -45.54 -16.66 24.17
C ALA A 547 -46.36 -17.78 23.50
N GLY A 548 -45.68 -18.68 22.79
CA GLY A 548 -46.31 -19.77 22.04
C GLY A 548 -46.78 -19.43 20.63
N ALA A 549 -46.80 -18.16 20.21
CA ALA A 549 -47.13 -17.79 18.84
C ALA A 549 -46.09 -18.31 17.84
N VAL A 550 -44.81 -18.17 18.18
CA VAL A 550 -43.69 -18.76 17.43
C VAL A 550 -43.61 -20.26 17.78
N SER A 551 -44.17 -21.09 16.90
CA SER A 551 -44.25 -22.55 17.09
C SER A 551 -43.99 -23.28 15.77
N LYS A 552 -43.77 -24.60 15.82
CA LYS A 552 -43.45 -25.43 14.64
C LYS A 552 -44.49 -25.37 13.51
N THR A 553 -45.74 -25.04 13.85
CA THR A 553 -46.86 -24.90 12.90
C THR A 553 -46.98 -23.49 12.32
N ALA A 554 -46.34 -22.49 12.93
CA ALA A 554 -46.39 -21.13 12.43
C ALA A 554 -45.66 -21.01 11.07
N VAL A 555 -46.13 -20.08 10.25
CA VAL A 555 -45.64 -19.80 8.90
C VAL A 555 -45.05 -18.40 8.86
N LEU A 556 -43.79 -18.33 8.44
CA LEU A 556 -43.00 -17.12 8.22
C LEU A 556 -43.15 -16.68 6.78
N ARG A 557 -43.43 -15.39 6.58
CA ARG A 557 -43.69 -14.78 5.29
C ARG A 557 -42.86 -13.53 5.11
N MET A 558 -42.78 -13.07 3.86
CA MET A 558 -42.35 -11.71 3.58
C MET A 558 -43.24 -10.71 4.31
N PRO A 559 -42.71 -9.58 4.80
CA PRO A 559 -43.54 -8.51 5.35
C PRO A 559 -44.67 -8.12 4.40
N PRO A 560 -45.90 -7.87 4.90
CA PRO A 560 -47.02 -7.50 4.04
C PRO A 560 -46.73 -6.17 3.33
N SER A 561 -47.21 -6.05 2.09
CA SER A 561 -47.16 -4.77 1.37
C SER A 561 -47.92 -3.69 2.15
N PRO A 562 -47.40 -2.45 2.23
CA PRO A 562 -48.11 -1.36 2.88
C PRO A 562 -49.49 -1.13 2.24
N VAL A 563 -50.53 -1.03 3.08
CA VAL A 563 -51.89 -0.71 2.63
C VAL A 563 -51.99 0.81 2.43
N ALA A 564 -52.35 1.25 1.23
CA ALA A 564 -52.52 2.67 0.91
C ALA A 564 -53.72 3.28 1.65
N LEU A 565 -53.69 4.59 1.93
CA LEU A 565 -54.81 5.27 2.62
C LEU A 565 -56.09 5.25 1.79
N THR A 566 -55.96 5.43 0.47
CA THR A 566 -57.07 5.34 -0.49
C THR A 566 -57.66 3.93 -0.54
N ALA A 567 -56.89 2.91 -0.15
CA ALA A 567 -57.36 1.53 -0.13
C ALA A 567 -58.30 1.23 1.05
N LEU A 568 -58.53 2.18 1.97
CA LEU A 568 -59.48 2.03 3.07
C LEU A 568 -60.89 2.59 2.75
N THR A 569 -61.10 3.16 1.56
CA THR A 569 -62.38 3.79 1.21
C THR A 569 -63.45 2.74 0.85
N PRO A 570 -64.74 3.12 0.82
CA PRO A 570 -65.83 2.20 0.45
C PRO A 570 -65.70 1.64 -0.97
N GLU A 571 -65.10 2.37 -1.90
CA GLU A 571 -64.89 1.90 -3.28
C GLU A 571 -63.90 0.73 -3.32
N GLU A 572 -62.91 0.77 -2.44
CA GLU A 572 -61.80 -0.16 -2.38
C GLU A 572 -62.11 -1.34 -1.43
N LEU A 573 -62.87 -1.12 -0.35
CA LEU A 573 -63.28 -2.15 0.60
C LEU A 573 -64.80 -2.14 0.84
N PRO A 574 -65.63 -2.42 -0.17
CA PRO A 574 -67.08 -2.28 -0.05
C PRO A 574 -67.67 -3.11 1.11
N ASP A 575 -67.13 -4.29 1.37
CA ASP A 575 -67.57 -5.18 2.45
C ASP A 575 -67.21 -4.67 3.86
N ALA A 576 -66.31 -3.69 3.97
CA ALA A 576 -66.00 -3.05 5.25
C ALA A 576 -67.05 -2.00 5.67
N TRP A 577 -67.83 -1.48 4.72
CA TRP A 577 -68.65 -0.28 4.92
C TRP A 577 -70.14 -0.58 4.79
N SER A 578 -70.95 0.07 5.64
CA SER A 578 -72.41 0.07 5.56
C SER A 578 -72.92 1.47 5.83
N ASP A 579 -73.70 2.04 4.90
CA ASP A 579 -74.31 3.39 5.03
C ASP A 579 -73.31 4.53 5.38
N GLY A 580 -72.05 4.42 4.93
CA GLY A 580 -71.00 5.41 5.21
C GLY A 580 -70.34 5.26 6.59
N GLU A 581 -70.68 4.20 7.32
CA GLU A 581 -70.08 3.77 8.58
C GLU A 581 -69.23 2.50 8.40
N THR A 582 -68.17 2.37 9.21
CA THR A 582 -67.37 1.15 9.32
C THR A 582 -66.83 0.99 10.74
N THR A 583 -66.28 -0.18 11.07
CA THR A 583 -65.53 -0.41 12.32
C THR A 583 -64.08 -0.72 12.02
N ALA A 584 -63.19 -0.53 13.00
CA ALA A 584 -61.79 -0.92 12.82
C ALA A 584 -61.64 -2.42 12.52
N LEU A 585 -62.53 -3.27 13.07
CA LEU A 585 -62.58 -4.70 12.76
C LEU A 585 -63.06 -4.96 11.33
N SER A 586 -64.08 -4.25 10.86
CA SER A 586 -64.59 -4.39 9.48
C SER A 586 -63.53 -4.01 8.45
N ILE A 587 -62.82 -2.89 8.67
CA ILE A 587 -61.66 -2.50 7.86
C ILE A 587 -60.59 -3.59 7.89
N TRP A 588 -60.25 -4.10 9.08
CA TRP A 588 -59.20 -5.11 9.22
C TRP A 588 -59.53 -6.42 8.51
N ASN A 589 -60.76 -6.90 8.62
CA ASN A 589 -61.22 -8.12 7.95
C ASN A 589 -61.23 -7.95 6.43
N ALA A 590 -61.86 -6.90 5.92
CA ALA A 590 -61.94 -6.66 4.48
C ALA A 590 -60.55 -6.40 3.86
N ALA A 591 -59.69 -5.63 4.53
CA ALA A 591 -58.32 -5.41 4.08
C ALA A 591 -57.52 -6.72 4.08
N SER A 592 -57.76 -7.60 5.05
CA SER A 592 -57.13 -8.92 5.06
C SER A 592 -57.60 -9.78 3.89
N GLU A 593 -58.89 -9.86 3.63
CA GLU A 593 -59.44 -10.62 2.49
C GLU A 593 -58.93 -10.09 1.14
N ARG A 594 -58.72 -8.78 1.03
CA ARG A 594 -58.31 -8.15 -0.22
C ARG A 594 -56.79 -8.15 -0.46
N PHE A 595 -55.99 -7.90 0.57
CA PHE A 595 -54.56 -7.62 0.42
C PHE A 595 -53.64 -8.70 1.01
N ALA A 596 -54.14 -9.62 1.83
CA ALA A 596 -53.36 -10.75 2.32
C ALA A 596 -53.46 -11.95 1.36
N PRO A 597 -52.52 -12.91 1.46
CA PRO A 597 -52.69 -14.22 0.83
C PRO A 597 -53.99 -14.91 1.28
N PRO A 598 -54.62 -15.75 0.43
CA PRO A 598 -55.88 -16.41 0.79
C PRO A 598 -55.81 -17.15 2.13
N GLY A 599 -56.78 -16.89 3.00
CA GLY A 599 -56.86 -17.51 4.33
C GLY A 599 -55.89 -16.96 5.37
N VAL A 600 -55.26 -15.81 5.11
CA VAL A 600 -54.33 -15.14 6.04
C VAL A 600 -54.90 -13.79 6.47
N THR A 601 -54.79 -13.46 7.76
CA THR A 601 -55.16 -12.15 8.31
C THR A 601 -53.97 -11.20 8.29
N LEU A 602 -54.12 -9.94 7.91
CA LEU A 602 -53.06 -8.94 8.02
C LEU A 602 -52.68 -8.67 9.49
N PRO A 603 -51.44 -8.27 9.80
CA PRO A 603 -51.06 -7.89 11.16
C PRO A 603 -51.88 -6.68 11.65
N TRP A 604 -52.39 -6.74 12.88
CA TRP A 604 -53.15 -5.64 13.47
C TRP A 604 -52.34 -4.35 13.49
N LYS A 605 -51.04 -4.43 13.86
CA LYS A 605 -50.15 -3.27 13.87
C LYS A 605 -50.07 -2.57 12.51
N SER A 606 -50.05 -3.32 11.41
CA SER A 606 -50.03 -2.75 10.06
C SER A 606 -51.32 -1.97 9.77
N ILE A 607 -52.48 -2.57 10.03
CA ILE A 607 -53.78 -1.96 9.74
C ILE A 607 -54.09 -0.79 10.67
N SER A 608 -53.85 -0.93 11.98
CA SER A 608 -54.02 0.17 12.94
C SER A 608 -53.12 1.37 12.63
N THR A 609 -51.90 1.13 12.12
CA THR A 609 -51.06 2.23 11.62
C THR A 609 -51.70 2.92 10.41
N THR A 610 -52.21 2.16 9.43
CA THR A 610 -52.90 2.72 8.26
C THR A 610 -54.18 3.48 8.64
N ILE A 611 -55.00 2.96 9.56
CA ILE A 611 -56.21 3.63 10.07
C ILE A 611 -55.83 4.95 10.77
N THR A 612 -54.78 4.94 11.60
CA THR A 612 -54.27 6.15 12.26
C THR A 612 -53.84 7.19 11.24
N ASN A 613 -53.14 6.78 10.18
CA ASN A 613 -52.74 7.68 9.10
C ASN A 613 -53.95 8.19 8.31
N ALA A 614 -54.97 7.36 8.06
CA ALA A 614 -56.20 7.76 7.39
C ALA A 614 -57.01 8.78 8.21
N LEU A 615 -57.06 8.63 9.54
CA LEU A 615 -57.63 9.63 10.45
C LEU A 615 -56.86 10.96 10.39
N ASN A 616 -55.53 10.90 10.49
CA ASN A 616 -54.67 12.09 10.45
C ASN A 616 -54.80 12.85 9.12
N SER A 617 -54.99 12.13 8.02
CA SER A 617 -55.18 12.68 6.68
C SER A 617 -56.65 12.95 6.31
N ARG A 618 -57.57 12.81 7.27
CA ARG A 618 -59.03 13.01 7.09
C ARG A 618 -59.67 12.20 5.95
N TYR A 619 -59.16 11.02 5.66
CA TYR A 619 -59.87 10.04 4.80
C TYR A 619 -61.08 9.43 5.53
N ILE A 620 -60.98 9.33 6.85
CA ILE A 620 -62.03 8.87 7.76
C ILE A 620 -62.03 9.73 9.02
N VAL A 621 -63.15 9.77 9.75
CA VAL A 621 -63.27 10.43 11.07
C VAL A 621 -63.87 9.47 12.09
N THR A 622 -63.54 9.62 13.37
CA THR A 622 -64.14 8.80 14.44
C THR A 622 -65.63 9.11 14.59
N ALA A 623 -66.48 8.09 14.63
CA ALA A 623 -67.91 8.27 14.85
C ALA A 623 -68.20 8.79 16.27
N PRO A 624 -69.20 9.68 16.46
CA PRO A 624 -69.62 10.13 17.79
C PRO A 624 -70.18 8.97 18.62
N GLY A 625 -69.85 8.91 19.92
CA GLY A 625 -70.45 7.95 20.85
C GLY A 625 -69.83 6.55 20.90
N GLY A 626 -68.63 6.35 20.33
CA GLY A 626 -67.91 5.08 20.42
C GLY A 626 -67.58 4.66 21.87
N ALA A 627 -67.72 3.36 22.18
CA ALA A 627 -67.48 2.80 23.51
C ALA A 627 -65.98 2.72 23.89
N VAL A 628 -65.08 2.77 22.90
CA VAL A 628 -63.63 2.71 23.07
C VAL A 628 -62.98 3.83 22.24
N SER A 629 -61.97 4.52 22.79
CA SER A 629 -61.20 5.54 22.08
C SER A 629 -60.16 4.92 21.14
N TRP A 630 -59.89 5.57 20.00
CA TRP A 630 -58.76 5.24 19.13
C TRP A 630 -57.45 5.90 19.63
N PRO A 631 -56.28 5.26 19.50
CA PRO A 631 -56.01 3.89 19.03
C PRO A 631 -56.49 2.82 20.01
N CYS A 632 -56.81 1.63 19.50
CA CYS A 632 -57.27 0.50 20.30
C CYS A 632 -56.46 -0.78 20.02
N GLU A 633 -56.57 -1.74 20.94
CA GLU A 633 -56.02 -3.09 20.76
C GLU A 633 -56.93 -3.92 19.83
N ALA A 634 -56.36 -4.95 19.18
CA ALA A 634 -57.05 -5.79 18.20
C ALA A 634 -58.38 -6.35 18.72
N HIS A 635 -58.44 -6.77 19.99
CA HIS A 635 -59.65 -7.33 20.60
C HIS A 635 -60.78 -6.29 20.80
N SER A 636 -60.47 -5.00 20.75
CA SER A 636 -61.42 -3.89 20.88
C SER A 636 -61.79 -3.26 19.53
N ALA A 637 -61.25 -3.78 18.42
CA ALA A 637 -61.43 -3.20 17.08
C ALA A 637 -62.90 -3.10 16.64
N ALA A 638 -63.78 -3.98 17.12
CA ALA A 638 -65.21 -3.93 16.83
C ALA A 638 -65.94 -2.77 17.53
N SER A 639 -65.36 -2.21 18.57
CA SER A 639 -65.97 -1.15 19.40
C SER A 639 -65.55 0.27 19.00
N VAL A 640 -64.76 0.40 17.93
CA VAL A 640 -64.35 1.69 17.36
C VAL A 640 -64.94 1.82 15.96
N SER A 641 -65.78 2.82 15.77
CA SER A 641 -66.45 3.10 14.50
C SER A 641 -65.90 4.37 13.83
N PHE A 642 -65.91 4.37 12.51
CA PHE A 642 -65.46 5.48 11.67
C PHE A 642 -66.53 5.85 10.63
N LEU A 643 -66.55 7.13 10.27
CA LEU A 643 -67.42 7.75 9.28
C LEU A 643 -66.59 8.37 8.15
N LEU A 644 -67.21 8.57 6.98
CA LEU A 644 -66.67 9.46 5.96
C LEU A 644 -66.80 10.93 6.41
N PRO A 645 -65.86 11.82 6.05
CA PRO A 645 -65.89 13.23 6.45
C PRO A 645 -67.21 13.96 6.11
N ASN A 646 -67.85 13.61 4.99
CA ASN A 646 -69.09 14.25 4.52
C ASN A 646 -70.36 13.74 5.24
N ALA A 647 -70.28 12.64 6.00
CA ALA A 647 -71.42 12.07 6.74
C ALA A 647 -71.57 12.68 8.16
N ALA A 648 -70.56 13.40 8.65
CA ALA A 648 -70.55 13.97 10.00
C ALA A 648 -71.26 15.34 10.13
N GLU A 649 -71.77 15.92 9.04
CA GLU A 649 -72.27 17.31 8.99
C GLU A 649 -73.80 17.49 9.13
N SER A 650 -74.57 16.44 9.44
CA SER A 650 -76.02 16.55 9.62
C SER A 650 -76.47 16.44 11.08
N GLU A 651 -76.40 17.54 11.85
CA GLU A 651 -77.48 18.07 12.75
C GLU A 651 -77.05 19.33 13.57
N PRO A 652 -78.01 20.19 14.01
CA PRO A 652 -77.78 21.62 14.25
C PRO A 652 -77.41 22.03 15.70
N ALA A 653 -76.63 23.12 15.83
CA ALA A 653 -76.15 23.70 17.09
C ALA A 653 -76.91 24.96 17.55
N SER A 654 -76.98 25.19 18.88
CA SER A 654 -77.06 26.51 19.57
C SER A 654 -77.08 26.36 21.12
N PRO A 655 -76.78 27.40 21.95
CA PRO A 655 -75.68 28.39 21.86
C PRO A 655 -74.98 28.74 23.23
N GLY A 656 -73.65 28.97 23.19
CA GLY A 656 -72.85 29.95 23.99
C GLY A 656 -72.43 29.63 25.46
N PRO A 657 -71.54 30.43 26.12
CA PRO A 657 -70.62 31.48 25.61
C PRO A 657 -69.19 31.49 26.24
N GLY A 658 -68.22 32.16 25.58
CA GLY A 658 -67.18 32.92 26.32
C GLY A 658 -65.72 32.88 25.81
N ALA A 659 -65.32 33.96 25.12
CA ALA A 659 -63.99 34.64 25.13
C ALA A 659 -62.76 33.87 24.59
N ARG A 660 -61.85 34.43 23.78
CA ARG A 660 -61.58 35.81 23.33
C ARG A 660 -60.59 35.72 22.13
N ASP A 661 -60.87 36.54 21.13
CA ASP A 661 -59.95 37.26 20.21
C ASP A 661 -58.54 36.70 19.93
N SER A 662 -58.30 36.32 18.68
CA SER A 662 -57.23 36.93 17.88
C SER A 662 -57.43 36.63 16.40
N SER A 663 -57.55 37.72 15.66
CA SER A 663 -57.68 37.81 14.22
C SER A 663 -56.62 37.03 13.45
N PHE A 664 -57.05 36.02 12.70
CA PHE A 664 -56.47 35.69 11.39
C PHE A 664 -57.61 35.65 10.38
N GLN A 665 -57.56 36.61 9.46
CA GLN A 665 -58.50 36.79 8.38
C GLN A 665 -58.21 35.73 7.32
N GLU A 666 -59.14 34.80 7.10
CA GLU A 666 -59.14 33.97 5.89
C GLU A 666 -59.24 34.87 4.66
N PRO A 667 -58.42 34.67 3.62
CA PRO A 667 -58.83 35.03 2.28
C PRO A 667 -59.78 33.95 1.78
N ALA A 668 -60.93 34.42 1.31
CA ALA A 668 -61.99 33.66 0.68
C ALA A 668 -61.48 32.64 -0.35
N SER A 669 -62.13 31.46 -0.32
CA SER A 669 -62.39 30.56 -1.44
C SER A 669 -62.04 31.14 -2.83
N ALA A 670 -60.97 30.64 -3.42
CA ALA A 670 -60.85 30.47 -4.85
C ALA A 670 -60.61 28.97 -5.11
N THR A 671 -61.64 28.31 -5.64
CA THR A 671 -61.60 26.98 -6.23
C THR A 671 -60.38 26.81 -7.13
N MET A 672 -59.46 25.93 -6.75
CA MET A 672 -58.36 25.46 -7.59
C MET A 672 -58.24 23.94 -7.38
N ASP A 673 -58.39 23.17 -8.45
CA ASP A 673 -58.14 21.72 -8.51
C ASP A 673 -56.67 21.42 -8.16
N ALA A 674 -56.35 21.36 -6.87
CA ALA A 674 -55.01 21.03 -6.39
C ALA A 674 -54.95 19.55 -5.96
N THR A 675 -54.12 18.76 -6.64
CA THR A 675 -53.80 17.39 -6.22
C THR A 675 -52.82 17.43 -5.05
N VAL A 676 -53.20 16.89 -3.90
CA VAL A 676 -52.37 16.88 -2.67
C VAL A 676 -52.16 15.44 -2.20
N ALA A 677 -50.91 15.07 -1.93
CA ALA A 677 -50.54 13.81 -1.27
C ALA A 677 -49.82 14.12 0.05
N MET A 678 -50.14 13.38 1.12
CA MET A 678 -49.57 13.56 2.45
C MET A 678 -49.10 12.22 3.02
N ALA A 679 -47.92 12.19 3.62
CA ALA A 679 -47.37 11.05 4.33
C ALA A 679 -46.57 11.51 5.56
N VAL A 680 -46.60 10.73 6.64
CA VAL A 680 -45.72 10.95 7.81
C VAL A 680 -44.41 10.23 7.54
N LEU A 681 -43.31 10.97 7.57
CA LEU A 681 -41.98 10.46 7.26
C LEU A 681 -41.14 10.44 8.52
N ASP A 682 -40.47 9.32 8.77
CA ASP A 682 -39.36 9.27 9.71
C ASP A 682 -38.05 9.74 9.04
N SER A 683 -36.95 9.71 9.79
CA SER A 683 -35.64 10.17 9.29
C SER A 683 -35.11 9.35 8.11
N ALA A 684 -35.46 8.06 8.00
CA ALA A 684 -35.04 7.20 6.90
C ALA A 684 -35.90 7.44 5.65
N ALA A 685 -37.22 7.58 5.83
CA ALA A 685 -38.17 7.86 4.76
C ALA A 685 -37.98 9.25 4.13
N LEU A 686 -37.40 10.21 4.87
CA LEU A 686 -37.00 11.52 4.33
C LEU A 686 -35.95 11.41 3.21
N SER A 687 -35.00 10.47 3.31
CA SER A 687 -34.01 10.24 2.25
C SER A 687 -34.66 9.62 1.01
N MET A 688 -35.62 8.71 1.21
CA MET A 688 -36.35 8.08 0.10
C MET A 688 -37.27 9.07 -0.62
N LEU A 689 -37.88 10.03 0.10
CA LEU A 689 -38.62 11.14 -0.51
C LEU A 689 -37.67 12.00 -1.36
N ALA A 690 -36.44 12.26 -0.91
CA ALA A 690 -35.48 13.05 -1.66
C ALA A 690 -35.15 12.41 -3.03
N ASP A 691 -35.04 11.09 -3.08
CA ASP A 691 -34.80 10.35 -4.33
C ASP A 691 -36.05 10.35 -5.25
N ALA A 692 -37.25 10.21 -4.67
CA ALA A 692 -38.50 10.16 -5.43
C ALA A 692 -39.01 11.53 -5.92
N ILE A 693 -38.51 12.64 -5.36
CA ILE A 693 -38.93 14.01 -5.73
C ILE A 693 -38.65 14.33 -7.20
N ALA A 694 -37.60 13.73 -7.80
CA ALA A 694 -37.28 13.94 -9.21
C ALA A 694 -38.40 13.47 -10.15
N ASP A 695 -39.04 12.34 -9.84
CA ASP A 695 -40.14 11.80 -10.64
C ASP A 695 -41.43 12.63 -10.47
N VAL A 696 -41.69 13.11 -9.25
CA VAL A 696 -42.82 14.02 -8.96
C VAL A 696 -42.67 15.34 -9.71
N GLN A 697 -41.45 15.89 -9.74
CA GLN A 697 -41.12 17.08 -10.53
C GLN A 697 -41.29 16.80 -12.03
N GLY A 698 -40.82 15.65 -12.52
CA GLY A 698 -40.98 15.23 -13.92
C GLY A 698 -42.44 15.17 -14.37
N ALA A 699 -43.34 14.68 -13.51
CA ALA A 699 -44.76 14.57 -13.82
C ALA A 699 -45.48 15.92 -14.00
N VAL A 700 -45.03 16.98 -13.31
CA VAL A 700 -45.64 18.32 -13.37
C VAL A 700 -44.87 19.30 -14.26
N ALA A 701 -43.62 19.00 -14.62
CA ALA A 701 -42.74 19.87 -15.41
C ALA A 701 -43.34 20.25 -16.78
N GLY A 702 -44.10 19.35 -17.41
CA GLY A 702 -44.78 19.60 -18.69
C GLY A 702 -45.95 20.61 -18.62
N TYR A 703 -46.41 20.95 -17.41
CA TYR A 703 -47.56 21.83 -17.18
C TYR A 703 -47.17 23.21 -16.60
N GLY A 704 -45.88 23.43 -16.29
CA GLY A 704 -45.39 24.73 -15.81
C GLY A 704 -45.91 25.17 -14.44
N VAL A 705 -46.44 24.24 -13.64
CA VAL A 705 -47.02 24.53 -12.31
C VAL A 705 -45.95 24.35 -11.22
N PRO A 706 -45.73 25.33 -10.33
CA PRO A 706 -44.78 25.18 -9.24
C PRO A 706 -45.28 24.20 -8.17
N LEU A 707 -44.41 23.28 -7.73
CA LEU A 707 -44.68 22.42 -6.59
C LEU A 707 -44.55 23.22 -5.29
N ASN A 708 -45.57 23.12 -4.43
CA ASN A 708 -45.54 23.69 -3.10
C ASN A 708 -45.48 22.57 -2.06
N PHE A 709 -44.43 22.56 -1.23
CA PHE A 709 -44.28 21.61 -0.13
C PHE A 709 -44.75 22.22 1.19
N ARG A 710 -45.58 21.49 1.95
CA ARG A 710 -45.91 21.81 3.34
C ARG A 710 -45.22 20.78 4.24
N VAL A 711 -44.25 21.22 5.03
CA VAL A 711 -43.50 20.36 5.96
C VAL A 711 -43.89 20.74 7.39
N THR A 712 -44.40 19.76 8.14
CA THR A 712 -44.66 19.90 9.58
C THR A 712 -43.68 18.98 10.31
N VAL A 713 -42.93 19.53 11.28
CA VAL A 713 -42.01 18.75 12.12
C VAL A 713 -42.61 18.67 13.52
N GLU A 714 -42.88 17.46 13.97
CA GLU A 714 -43.52 17.20 15.27
C GLU A 714 -42.59 16.38 16.16
N ALA A 715 -42.53 16.73 17.45
CA ALA A 715 -41.83 15.96 18.46
C ALA A 715 -42.66 15.95 19.74
N ALA A 716 -43.15 14.77 20.11
CA ALA A 716 -43.93 14.56 21.33
C ALA A 716 -43.00 14.33 22.55
N GLY A 717 -43.47 14.72 23.74
CA GLY A 717 -42.78 14.39 25.01
C GLY A 717 -41.57 15.25 25.39
N LEU A 718 -41.27 16.34 24.67
CA LEU A 718 -40.12 17.20 25.00
C LEU A 718 -40.33 18.05 26.27
N PRO A 719 -39.33 18.14 27.17
CA PRO A 719 -39.33 19.09 28.29
C PRO A 719 -39.23 20.55 27.78
N PRO A 720 -39.58 21.56 28.60
CA PRO A 720 -39.64 22.97 28.18
C PRO A 720 -38.37 23.47 27.46
N ALA A 721 -37.18 23.13 27.97
CA ALA A 721 -35.90 23.49 27.35
C ALA A 721 -35.69 22.82 25.97
N GLY A 722 -36.15 21.59 25.79
CA GLY A 722 -36.09 20.87 24.51
C GLY A 722 -37.04 21.46 23.45
N ARG A 723 -38.20 21.98 23.86
CA ARG A 723 -39.14 22.69 22.97
C ARG A 723 -38.56 24.00 22.46
N GLU A 724 -37.83 24.72 23.31
CA GLU A 724 -37.18 25.98 22.95
C GLU A 724 -36.02 25.76 21.97
N MET A 725 -35.22 24.72 22.20
CA MET A 725 -34.14 24.32 21.30
C MET A 725 -34.66 23.83 19.93
N LEU A 726 -35.73 23.01 19.92
CA LEU A 726 -36.37 22.56 18.68
C LEU A 726 -36.93 23.75 17.89
N ARG A 727 -37.60 24.71 18.55
CA ARG A 727 -38.08 25.93 17.88
C ARG A 727 -36.94 26.75 17.29
N ALA A 728 -35.81 26.87 17.99
CA ALA A 728 -34.64 27.61 17.49
C ALA A 728 -34.02 26.95 16.25
N GLU A 729 -33.88 25.62 16.23
CA GLU A 729 -33.34 24.89 15.07
C GLU A 729 -34.32 24.88 13.89
N LEU A 730 -35.62 24.73 14.13
CA LEU A 730 -36.63 24.84 13.08
C LEU A 730 -36.67 26.25 12.47
N ALA A 731 -36.50 27.29 13.28
CA ALA A 731 -36.41 28.66 12.77
C ALA A 731 -35.17 28.89 11.89
N LYS A 732 -34.03 28.26 12.21
CA LYS A 732 -32.83 28.27 11.37
C LYS A 732 -33.07 27.53 10.04
N ALA A 733 -33.68 26.35 10.08
CA ALA A 733 -34.01 25.57 8.89
C ALA A 733 -34.97 26.34 7.95
N VAL A 734 -36.03 26.94 8.48
CA VAL A 734 -36.97 27.77 7.70
C VAL A 734 -36.27 28.99 7.07
N LYS A 735 -35.32 29.61 7.77
CA LYS A 735 -34.52 30.70 7.20
C LYS A 735 -33.65 30.22 6.04
N ALA A 736 -33.00 29.06 6.18
CA ALA A 736 -32.20 28.45 5.11
C ALA A 736 -33.05 28.15 3.85
N PHE A 737 -34.26 27.59 4.02
CA PHE A 737 -35.17 27.33 2.89
C PHE A 737 -35.61 28.58 2.14
N LYS A 738 -35.79 29.72 2.83
CA LYS A 738 -36.12 31.01 2.19
C LYS A 738 -34.96 31.66 1.46
N THR A 739 -33.72 31.23 1.70
CA THR A 739 -32.52 31.80 1.08
C THR A 739 -32.05 31.00 -0.15
N ALA A 740 -32.64 29.82 -0.38
CA ALA A 740 -32.34 28.91 -1.49
C ALA A 740 -33.34 29.01 -2.65
N ILE A 741 -34.28 29.97 -2.61
CA ILE A 741 -35.26 30.28 -3.65
C ILE A 741 -34.78 31.48 -4.46
#